data_AF-A0A829FFI1-F1
#
_entry.id   AF-A0A829FFI1-F1
#
_cell.length_a   1.000
_cell.length_b   1.000
_cell.length_c   1.000
_cell.angle_alpha   90.00
_cell.angle_beta   90.00
_cell.angle_gamma   90.00
#
_symmetry.space_group_name_H-M   'P 1'
#
loop_
_entity.id
_entity.type
_entity.pdbx_description
1 polymer ?
#
loop_
_entity_poly.entity_id
_entity_poly.type
_entity_poly.pdbx_seq_one_letter_code
_entity_poly.pdbx_strand_id
1 'polypeptide(L)'
;MVSYKTIIENPEQINFENHSEAWFKEFNKPAVDGESFNHTVKNISASGGVNGTVRGELKIFKYINDTEIGIPNVTFELRRADEQPIQGQSSILLTSNEQGEASIKGLQVGDYVVKEKEAPNWIDFDPLSSNELKFSINENDTEGVSLPIYNKKKVTNITATKIWNGRTTPRPSIYFKLFRASTNNWEPVPDAETKRLDNGITSVTWEDIQQYDDSGNEYTFKVQEVDQNGNDYVPSGYQKIENGLVVTNENKEVISVSGQKTWEDNENQDGKRPTTITVNLLADGQPIQHKEVSEKDDWRYRFTNLPKYRDGQEIICTVTEDNVPEYSTTIDGYNIKNSYTPGKTSLSATKVWDDGNNQDGLRPQSIQVQLYANNQKIGEAVELSEENHWTTTWNELAEKAKGQAITYRVEELTKVAGYTSEVKQTKDGNIVITNTHVPETKEVSGQKTWEDNENQDGKRPTTITVNLLADGQPIQHKEVSEKDDWRYRFTNLPKYRDGQEIICTVTEDNVPEYSTTIDGYNIKNSYTPGKTSLSATKVWDDGNNQDGLRPQSIQVQLYANNQKIGEAVELSEENHWTTTWNELAEKAKGQAITYRVEELTKVAGYTSEVKQTKDGNIVITNTHVPETKEVSGQKTWEDNENQDGKRPTTITVNLLADGQPIQYKEVSEKDDWRYRFTNLPKYRDGQEIIYTVTEDNVPEYSTTIDGYNIKNSYTPEKTNISIPGSHITPWKNFPEKTEREKIRNLFSQKLQIFAHTGESSEQRTNYISKRAVPKQITNKSKSILPKTSSKKSSFAVIIGLLIVTICAGIFLQKYKKV
;
A
#
# COMPACT_ATOMS: atom_id res chain seq x y z
N MET A 1 -33.23 5.83 15.37
CA MET A 1 -33.98 7.09 15.15
C MET A 1 -35.20 7.07 16.05
N VAL A 2 -35.38 8.06 16.92
CA VAL A 2 -36.59 8.22 17.75
C VAL A 2 -37.43 9.31 17.11
N SER A 3 -38.59 8.95 16.58
CA SER A 3 -39.47 9.86 15.87
C SER A 3 -40.74 10.09 16.69
N TYR A 4 -41.09 11.35 16.96
CA TYR A 4 -42.31 11.74 17.65
C TYR A 4 -43.14 12.69 16.78
N LYS A 5 -44.47 12.52 16.79
CA LYS A 5 -45.39 13.51 16.23
C LYS A 5 -45.57 14.63 17.25
N THR A 6 -45.33 15.86 16.84
CA THR A 6 -45.68 17.05 17.62
C THR A 6 -46.89 17.75 17.01
N ILE A 7 -47.58 18.58 17.79
CA ILE A 7 -48.65 19.46 17.34
C ILE A 7 -48.14 20.90 17.54
N ILE A 8 -48.26 21.73 16.51
CA ILE A 8 -47.88 23.14 16.58
C ILE A 8 -49.03 23.90 17.24
N GLU A 9 -48.91 24.16 18.54
CA GLU A 9 -49.93 24.91 19.31
C GLU A 9 -49.80 26.42 19.14
N ASN A 10 -48.61 26.92 18.80
CA ASN A 10 -48.34 28.33 18.51
C ASN A 10 -47.72 28.50 17.11
N PRO A 11 -48.50 28.88 16.09
CA PRO A 11 -47.99 29.05 14.72
C PRO A 11 -46.90 30.11 14.57
N GLU A 12 -46.89 31.15 15.42
CA GLU A 12 -45.90 32.25 15.38
C GLU A 12 -44.56 31.90 16.06
N GLN A 13 -44.43 30.71 16.66
CA GLN A 13 -43.23 30.31 17.39
C GLN A 13 -42.07 30.05 16.42
N ILE A 14 -41.04 30.91 16.43
CA ILE A 14 -39.92 30.91 15.45
C ILE A 14 -39.09 29.62 15.48
N ASN A 15 -38.94 28.97 16.64
CA ASN A 15 -38.13 27.76 16.82
C ASN A 15 -38.86 26.74 17.72
N PHE A 16 -38.78 25.46 17.39
CA PHE A 16 -39.14 24.35 18.27
C PHE A 16 -37.87 23.79 18.91
N GLU A 17 -37.76 23.94 20.23
CA GLU A 17 -36.66 23.39 21.02
C GLU A 17 -37.09 22.05 21.61
N ASN A 18 -36.39 20.97 21.23
CA ASN A 18 -36.51 19.68 21.87
C ASN A 18 -35.34 19.48 22.81
N HIS A 19 -35.63 19.41 24.10
CA HIS A 19 -34.68 19.01 25.14
C HIS A 19 -34.94 17.55 25.48
N SER A 20 -33.96 16.69 25.20
CA SER A 20 -34.04 15.27 25.52
C SER A 20 -32.79 14.81 26.24
N GLU A 21 -32.95 13.91 27.18
CA GLU A 21 -31.85 13.25 27.89
C GLU A 21 -31.94 11.75 27.60
N ALA A 22 -30.79 11.11 27.35
CA ALA A 22 -30.72 9.66 27.15
C ALA A 22 -29.87 8.99 28.22
N TRP A 23 -30.33 7.79 28.61
CA TRP A 23 -29.60 6.85 29.45
C TRP A 23 -29.28 5.63 28.60
N PHE A 24 -28.00 5.34 28.41
CA PHE A 24 -27.58 4.20 27.60
C PHE A 24 -26.30 3.57 28.14
N LYS A 25 -26.12 2.30 27.80
CA LYS A 25 -24.94 1.52 28.17
C LYS A 25 -24.49 0.68 26.99
N GLU A 26 -23.42 1.11 26.35
CA GLU A 26 -22.74 0.30 25.35
C GLU A 26 -21.98 -0.85 26.01
N PHE A 27 -21.85 -1.96 25.27
CA PHE A 27 -21.15 -3.14 25.75
C PHE A 27 -19.66 -2.81 25.98
N ASN A 28 -19.12 -3.18 27.14
CA ASN A 28 -17.77 -2.83 27.63
C ASN A 28 -17.46 -1.33 27.86
N LYS A 29 -18.44 -0.42 27.84
CA LYS A 29 -18.26 0.97 28.30
C LYS A 29 -18.98 1.23 29.65
N PRO A 30 -18.61 2.30 30.39
CA PRO A 30 -19.42 2.82 31.48
C PRO A 30 -20.84 3.17 30.99
N ALA A 31 -21.83 3.14 31.89
CA ALA A 31 -23.14 3.69 31.58
C ALA A 31 -23.05 5.21 31.48
N VAL A 32 -23.78 5.78 30.52
CA VAL A 32 -23.98 7.22 30.38
C VAL A 32 -25.37 7.55 30.90
N ASP A 33 -25.41 8.37 31.95
CA ASP A 33 -26.64 8.74 32.65
C ASP A 33 -27.01 10.21 32.37
N GLY A 34 -28.05 10.43 31.56
CA GLY A 34 -28.62 11.77 31.34
C GLY A 34 -27.85 12.66 30.37
N GLU A 35 -27.24 12.10 29.32
CA GLU A 35 -26.59 12.92 28.29
C GLU A 35 -27.65 13.69 27.47
N SER A 36 -27.45 15.00 27.33
CA SER A 36 -28.44 15.90 26.71
C SER A 36 -28.31 15.95 25.19
N PHE A 37 -29.34 15.48 24.50
CA PHE A 37 -29.51 15.57 23.04
C PHE A 37 -30.51 16.69 22.73
N ASN A 38 -30.05 17.93 22.89
CA ASN A 38 -30.83 19.12 22.57
C ASN A 38 -30.81 19.36 21.07
N HIS A 39 -31.97 19.60 20.47
CA HIS A 39 -32.08 19.95 19.06
C HIS A 39 -33.11 21.05 18.85
N THR A 40 -32.77 22.04 18.01
CA THR A 40 -33.64 23.18 17.71
C THR A 40 -33.99 23.16 16.24
N VAL A 41 -35.27 23.02 15.92
CA VAL A 41 -35.79 23.06 14.55
C VAL A 41 -36.44 24.42 14.32
N LYS A 42 -36.04 25.12 13.27
CA LYS A 42 -36.68 26.39 12.90
C LYS A 42 -38.09 26.13 12.36
N ASN A 43 -39.08 26.85 12.88
CA ASN A 43 -40.43 26.82 12.33
C ASN A 43 -40.44 27.65 11.04
N ILE A 44 -40.36 26.97 9.90
CA ILE A 44 -40.42 27.60 8.57
C ILE A 44 -41.79 28.25 8.27
N SER A 45 -42.81 27.97 9.07
CA SER A 45 -44.15 28.56 8.99
C SER A 45 -44.41 29.65 10.05
N ALA A 46 -43.41 30.06 10.84
CA ALA A 46 -43.56 31.18 11.76
C ALA A 46 -43.84 32.48 11.00
N SER A 47 -44.97 33.12 11.31
CA SER A 47 -45.55 34.22 10.53
C SER A 47 -45.87 33.88 9.06
N GLY A 48 -46.01 32.58 8.74
CA GLY A 48 -46.47 32.09 7.45
C GLY A 48 -47.91 32.53 7.19
N GLY A 49 -48.07 33.50 6.30
CA GLY A 49 -49.38 34.00 5.90
C GLY A 49 -50.28 32.91 5.32
N VAL A 50 -51.60 33.14 5.37
CA VAL A 50 -52.64 32.22 4.89
C VAL A 50 -52.28 31.63 3.52
N ASN A 51 -52.02 30.32 3.47
CA ASN A 51 -51.74 29.56 2.24
C ASN A 51 -53.02 29.37 1.40
N GLY A 52 -53.56 30.46 0.90
CA GLY A 52 -54.65 30.49 -0.07
C GLY A 52 -54.26 31.38 -1.25
N THR A 53 -54.25 30.82 -2.44
CA THR A 53 -54.20 31.57 -3.70
C THR A 53 -55.57 32.17 -3.98
N VAL A 54 -55.65 33.39 -4.54
CA VAL A 54 -56.92 33.95 -4.99
C VAL A 54 -57.19 33.62 -6.47
N ARG A 55 -58.45 33.58 -6.90
CA ARG A 55 -58.79 33.40 -8.32
C ARG A 55 -57.97 34.35 -9.21
N GLY A 56 -57.34 33.80 -10.25
CA GLY A 56 -56.47 34.56 -11.15
C GLY A 56 -55.06 34.81 -10.61
N GLU A 57 -54.67 34.16 -9.50
CA GLU A 57 -53.29 34.05 -9.04
C GLU A 57 -52.64 32.76 -9.57
N LEU A 58 -51.38 32.87 -9.97
CA LEU A 58 -50.46 31.75 -10.10
C LEU A 58 -49.39 31.92 -9.02
N LYS A 59 -49.15 30.88 -8.22
CA LYS A 59 -48.02 30.80 -7.28
C LYS A 59 -47.17 29.58 -7.60
N ILE A 60 -45.94 29.81 -8.05
CA ILE A 60 -44.93 28.80 -8.32
C ILE A 60 -44.07 28.63 -7.06
N PHE A 61 -43.82 27.39 -6.68
CA PHE A 61 -42.91 27.02 -5.60
C PHE A 61 -41.76 26.19 -6.17
N LYS A 62 -40.57 26.79 -6.26
CA LYS A 62 -39.36 26.13 -6.77
C LYS A 62 -38.60 25.48 -5.62
N TYR A 63 -38.47 24.16 -5.64
CA TYR A 63 -37.78 23.39 -4.58
C TYR A 63 -36.60 22.58 -5.11
N ILE A 64 -35.66 22.26 -4.20
CA ILE A 64 -34.67 21.20 -4.40
C ILE A 64 -35.40 19.85 -4.32
N ASN A 65 -35.10 18.94 -5.25
CA ASN A 65 -35.75 17.62 -5.35
C ASN A 65 -35.72 16.87 -4.00
N ASP A 66 -36.84 16.21 -3.67
CA ASP A 66 -37.04 15.47 -2.41
C ASP A 66 -36.97 16.30 -1.11
N THR A 67 -37.04 17.64 -1.23
CA THR A 67 -37.07 18.57 -0.08
C THR A 67 -38.15 19.64 -0.22
N GLU A 68 -38.36 20.43 0.85
CA GLU A 68 -39.15 21.68 0.84
C GLU A 68 -38.24 22.93 0.85
N ILE A 69 -36.95 22.79 0.51
CA ILE A 69 -35.98 23.89 0.49
C ILE A 69 -36.14 24.68 -0.82
N GLY A 70 -36.46 25.97 -0.71
CA GLY A 70 -36.68 26.86 -1.84
C GLY A 70 -35.41 27.17 -2.63
N ILE A 71 -35.52 27.24 -3.95
CA ILE A 71 -34.43 27.66 -4.84
C ILE A 71 -34.67 29.11 -5.31
N PRO A 72 -33.86 30.10 -4.87
CA PRO A 72 -33.95 31.47 -5.35
C PRO A 72 -33.40 31.65 -6.77
N ASN A 73 -33.76 32.76 -7.41
CA ASN A 73 -33.22 33.23 -8.69
C ASN A 73 -33.42 32.25 -9.87
N VAL A 74 -34.47 31.42 -9.83
CA VAL A 74 -34.94 30.65 -11.00
C VAL A 74 -35.96 31.47 -11.76
N THR A 75 -35.77 31.60 -13.08
CA THR A 75 -36.63 32.39 -13.96
C THR A 75 -37.55 31.50 -14.79
N PHE A 76 -38.84 31.80 -14.75
CA PHE A 76 -39.91 31.16 -15.50
C PHE A 76 -40.50 32.11 -16.55
N GLU A 77 -40.82 31.58 -17.72
CA GLU A 77 -41.64 32.26 -18.72
C GLU A 77 -43.09 31.76 -18.63
N LEU A 78 -44.02 32.69 -18.39
CA LEU A 78 -45.46 32.47 -18.43
C LEU A 78 -46.04 33.06 -19.73
N ARG A 79 -46.75 32.25 -20.50
CA ARG A 79 -47.48 32.66 -21.71
C ARG A 79 -48.89 32.10 -21.71
N ARG A 80 -49.84 32.72 -22.44
CA ARG A 80 -51.13 32.07 -22.73
C ARG A 80 -50.95 31.02 -23.82
N ALA A 81 -51.75 29.95 -23.77
CA ALA A 81 -51.75 28.91 -24.79
C ALA A 81 -52.40 29.38 -26.12
N ASP A 82 -53.23 30.43 -26.06
CA ASP A 82 -53.88 31.08 -27.22
C ASP A 82 -53.10 32.28 -27.78
N GLU A 83 -51.85 32.45 -27.36
CA GLU A 83 -50.92 33.51 -27.76
C GLU A 83 -51.41 34.95 -27.50
N GLN A 84 -52.51 35.14 -26.75
CA GLN A 84 -52.97 36.47 -26.34
C GLN A 84 -52.03 37.08 -25.28
N PRO A 85 -51.89 38.41 -25.24
CA PRO A 85 -50.98 39.07 -24.31
C PRO A 85 -51.48 38.99 -22.87
N ILE A 86 -50.55 38.75 -21.94
CA ILE A 86 -50.75 38.87 -20.50
C ILE A 86 -50.34 40.28 -20.10
N GLN A 87 -51.26 41.06 -19.53
CA GLN A 87 -51.00 42.45 -19.07
C GLN A 87 -50.35 43.36 -20.14
N GLY A 88 -50.57 43.07 -21.43
CA GLY A 88 -50.01 43.81 -22.57
C GLY A 88 -48.66 43.28 -23.11
N GLN A 89 -48.13 42.19 -22.57
CA GLN A 89 -46.89 41.53 -23.00
C GLN A 89 -47.18 40.13 -23.56
N SER A 90 -46.40 39.65 -24.53
CA SER A 90 -46.56 38.32 -25.14
C SER A 90 -46.24 37.16 -24.18
N SER A 91 -45.31 37.39 -23.25
CA SER A 91 -45.02 36.52 -22.11
C SER A 91 -44.57 37.39 -20.92
N ILE A 92 -44.70 36.84 -19.71
CA ILE A 92 -44.20 37.44 -18.47
C ILE A 92 -43.04 36.58 -17.96
N LEU A 93 -41.95 37.22 -17.53
CA LEU A 93 -40.90 36.56 -16.77
C LEU A 93 -41.16 36.70 -15.27
N LEU A 94 -41.10 35.58 -14.55
CA LEU A 94 -41.25 35.50 -13.09
C LEU A 94 -39.97 34.89 -12.51
N THR A 95 -39.39 35.49 -11.47
CA THR A 95 -38.18 34.98 -10.82
C THR A 95 -38.47 34.61 -9.37
N SER A 96 -37.97 33.47 -8.90
CA SER A 96 -38.15 33.01 -7.53
C SER A 96 -37.34 33.82 -6.51
N ASN A 97 -37.96 34.08 -5.35
CA ASN A 97 -37.34 34.75 -4.21
C ASN A 97 -36.51 33.78 -3.33
N GLU A 98 -35.96 34.27 -2.22
CA GLU A 98 -35.21 33.50 -1.20
C GLU A 98 -35.95 32.29 -0.61
N GLN A 99 -37.28 32.20 -0.77
CA GLN A 99 -38.11 31.07 -0.34
C GLN A 99 -38.47 30.12 -1.50
N GLY A 100 -37.92 30.35 -2.70
CA GLY A 100 -38.28 29.63 -3.91
C GLY A 100 -39.61 30.06 -4.52
N GLU A 101 -40.28 31.10 -4.01
CA GLU A 101 -41.60 31.50 -4.48
C GLU A 101 -41.53 32.52 -5.62
N ALA A 102 -42.33 32.31 -6.66
CA ALA A 102 -42.61 33.29 -7.71
C ALA A 102 -44.14 33.39 -7.92
N SER A 103 -44.71 34.58 -8.06
CA SER A 103 -46.16 34.73 -8.21
C SER A 103 -46.60 35.88 -9.12
N ILE A 104 -47.80 35.74 -9.68
CA ILE A 104 -48.48 36.77 -10.46
C ILE A 104 -49.99 36.72 -10.19
N LYS A 105 -50.63 37.90 -10.15
CA LYS A 105 -52.06 38.09 -9.87
C LYS A 105 -52.77 38.76 -11.05
N GLY A 106 -54.09 38.57 -11.12
CA GLY A 106 -54.93 39.19 -12.15
C GLY A 106 -54.84 38.51 -13.52
N LEU A 107 -54.49 37.23 -13.55
CA LEU A 107 -54.64 36.40 -14.74
C LEU A 107 -56.12 36.24 -15.10
N GLN A 108 -56.42 36.20 -16.39
CA GLN A 108 -57.78 36.07 -16.92
C GLN A 108 -58.16 34.60 -17.06
N VAL A 109 -59.44 34.34 -17.35
CA VAL A 109 -59.91 32.99 -17.73
C VAL A 109 -59.22 32.57 -19.03
N GLY A 110 -58.74 31.33 -19.08
CA GLY A 110 -58.01 30.76 -20.21
C GLY A 110 -56.93 29.75 -19.82
N ASP A 111 -56.28 29.20 -20.84
CA ASP A 111 -55.19 28.23 -20.71
C ASP A 111 -53.81 28.92 -20.75
N TYR A 112 -52.90 28.45 -19.90
CA TYR A 112 -51.59 29.03 -19.66
C TYR A 112 -50.50 27.97 -19.73
N VAL A 113 -49.30 28.41 -20.09
CA VAL A 113 -48.08 27.59 -20.16
C VAL A 113 -46.96 28.29 -19.38
N VAL A 114 -46.33 27.54 -18.49
CA VAL A 114 -45.12 27.93 -17.75
C VAL A 114 -43.96 27.07 -18.25
N LYS A 115 -42.83 27.71 -18.55
CA LYS A 115 -41.57 27.02 -18.83
C LYS A 115 -40.44 27.62 -18.00
N GLU A 116 -39.64 26.79 -17.35
CA GLU A 116 -38.42 27.24 -16.68
C GLU A 116 -37.35 27.58 -17.73
N LYS A 117 -36.68 28.72 -17.57
CA LYS A 117 -35.79 29.31 -18.58
C LYS A 117 -34.33 29.35 -18.13
N GLU A 118 -34.11 29.71 -16.86
CA GLU A 118 -32.79 29.91 -16.28
C GLU A 118 -32.84 29.50 -14.79
N ALA A 119 -31.77 28.87 -14.32
CA ALA A 119 -31.59 28.48 -12.92
C ALA A 119 -30.17 28.86 -12.43
N PRO A 120 -29.94 29.01 -11.11
CA PRO A 120 -28.62 29.26 -10.56
C PRO A 120 -27.61 28.18 -10.95
N ASN A 121 -26.32 28.54 -11.07
CA ASN A 121 -25.28 27.60 -11.52
C ASN A 121 -25.10 26.35 -10.62
N TRP A 122 -25.54 26.38 -9.37
CA TRP A 122 -25.47 25.23 -8.45
C TRP A 122 -26.61 24.20 -8.66
N ILE A 123 -27.60 24.53 -9.49
CA ILE A 123 -28.70 23.67 -9.88
C ILE A 123 -28.37 22.93 -11.18
N ASP A 124 -28.71 21.65 -11.23
CA ASP A 124 -28.69 20.87 -12.45
C ASP A 124 -29.93 21.21 -13.28
N PHE A 125 -29.72 21.91 -14.39
CA PHE A 125 -30.77 22.43 -15.26
C PHE A 125 -30.25 22.62 -16.68
N ASP A 126 -30.99 22.10 -17.66
CA ASP A 126 -30.80 22.36 -19.08
C ASP A 126 -32.08 23.01 -19.67
N PRO A 127 -31.98 24.23 -20.25
CA PRO A 127 -33.14 24.92 -20.82
C PRO A 127 -33.73 24.23 -22.06
N LEU A 128 -32.99 23.33 -22.72
CA LEU A 128 -33.47 22.56 -23.87
C LEU A 128 -34.41 21.42 -23.43
N SER A 129 -34.04 20.68 -22.38
CA SER A 129 -34.87 19.62 -21.77
C SER A 129 -35.95 20.13 -20.79
N SER A 130 -35.95 21.42 -20.45
CA SER A 130 -36.99 22.05 -19.62
C SER A 130 -38.40 21.87 -20.18
N ASN A 131 -39.26 21.22 -19.39
CA ASN A 131 -40.64 20.87 -19.74
C ASN A 131 -41.60 22.08 -19.67
N GLU A 132 -42.62 22.08 -20.53
CA GLU A 132 -43.74 23.02 -20.44
C GLU A 132 -44.83 22.49 -19.51
N LEU A 133 -45.08 23.20 -18.40
CA LEU A 133 -46.19 22.94 -17.49
C LEU A 133 -47.42 23.73 -17.94
N LYS A 134 -48.57 23.06 -18.03
CA LYS A 134 -49.83 23.66 -18.49
C LYS A 134 -50.84 23.72 -17.36
N PHE A 135 -51.56 24.83 -17.27
CA PHE A 135 -52.66 25.00 -16.32
C PHE A 135 -53.76 25.87 -16.93
N SER A 136 -54.95 25.81 -16.35
CA SER A 136 -56.12 26.58 -16.79
C SER A 136 -56.67 27.41 -15.63
N ILE A 137 -57.24 28.57 -15.94
CA ILE A 137 -58.05 29.36 -15.00
C ILE A 137 -59.47 29.40 -15.55
N ASN A 138 -60.44 28.94 -14.75
CA ASN A 138 -61.84 28.86 -15.09
C ASN A 138 -62.66 29.99 -14.45
N GLU A 139 -63.90 30.15 -14.92
CA GLU A 139 -64.78 31.21 -14.42
C GLU A 139 -65.36 30.93 -13.03
N ASN A 140 -65.35 29.68 -12.59
CA ASN A 140 -65.89 29.22 -11.31
C ASN A 140 -64.82 28.99 -10.23
N ASP A 141 -63.54 29.19 -10.54
CA ASP A 141 -62.45 28.94 -9.59
C ASP A 141 -62.55 29.91 -8.40
N THR A 142 -62.55 29.37 -7.18
CA THR A 142 -62.53 30.15 -5.93
C THR A 142 -61.12 30.46 -5.44
N GLU A 143 -60.13 29.71 -5.92
CA GLU A 143 -58.72 29.78 -5.57
C GLU A 143 -57.88 29.98 -6.86
N GLY A 144 -56.60 30.30 -6.71
CA GLY A 144 -55.65 30.36 -7.82
C GLY A 144 -54.83 29.07 -7.96
N VAL A 145 -53.96 28.99 -8.96
CA VAL A 145 -53.16 27.79 -9.24
C VAL A 145 -51.85 27.81 -8.46
N SER A 146 -51.53 26.69 -7.81
CA SER A 146 -50.23 26.45 -7.17
C SER A 146 -49.45 25.39 -7.95
N LEU A 147 -48.19 25.68 -8.30
CA LEU A 147 -47.32 24.77 -9.07
C LEU A 147 -46.00 24.52 -8.32
N PRO A 148 -45.78 23.34 -7.72
CA PRO A 148 -44.47 22.93 -7.22
C PRO A 148 -43.59 22.45 -8.38
N ILE A 149 -42.33 22.92 -8.44
CA ILE A 149 -41.37 22.61 -9.51
C ILE A 149 -40.02 22.24 -8.89
N TYR A 150 -39.51 21.04 -9.18
CA TYR A 150 -38.32 20.45 -8.52
C TYR A 150 -37.13 20.33 -9.47
N ASN A 151 -35.94 20.73 -9.02
CA ASN A 151 -34.67 20.47 -9.72
C ASN A 151 -33.68 19.78 -8.77
N LYS A 152 -32.72 19.06 -9.33
CA LYS A 152 -31.60 18.50 -8.58
C LYS A 152 -30.50 19.55 -8.38
N LYS A 153 -29.68 19.40 -7.34
CA LYS A 153 -28.41 20.12 -7.22
C LYS A 153 -27.38 19.47 -8.16
N LYS A 154 -26.38 20.24 -8.61
CA LYS A 154 -25.24 19.65 -9.32
C LYS A 154 -24.44 18.73 -8.41
N VAL A 155 -23.97 17.65 -9.01
CA VAL A 155 -23.08 16.66 -8.42
C VAL A 155 -21.75 16.65 -9.19
N THR A 156 -20.73 16.07 -8.59
CA THR A 156 -19.40 15.92 -9.17
C THR A 156 -18.72 14.67 -8.62
N ASN A 157 -17.71 14.17 -9.33
CA ASN A 157 -16.97 12.97 -8.96
C ASN A 157 -15.67 13.37 -8.27
N ILE A 158 -15.43 12.84 -7.07
CA ILE A 158 -14.29 13.21 -6.23
C ILE A 158 -13.29 12.06 -6.17
N THR A 159 -12.11 12.22 -6.78
CA THR A 159 -11.03 11.21 -6.72
C THR A 159 -10.03 11.55 -5.62
N ALA A 160 -9.69 10.56 -4.80
CA ALA A 160 -8.58 10.63 -3.86
C ALA A 160 -7.45 9.66 -4.22
N THR A 161 -6.21 10.07 -3.94
CA THR A 161 -4.99 9.34 -4.30
C THR A 161 -4.27 8.87 -3.04
N LYS A 162 -3.84 7.61 -3.06
CA LYS A 162 -3.00 6.98 -2.04
C LYS A 162 -1.55 6.88 -2.52
N ILE A 163 -0.65 7.46 -1.73
CA ILE A 163 0.80 7.38 -1.92
C ILE A 163 1.39 6.55 -0.77
N TRP A 164 2.41 5.73 -1.08
CA TRP A 164 3.11 4.88 -0.12
C TRP A 164 4.63 5.01 -0.32
N ASN A 165 5.28 5.72 0.60
CA ASN A 165 6.73 5.91 0.64
C ASN A 165 7.28 4.97 1.72
N GLY A 166 7.78 3.78 1.37
CA GLY A 166 8.08 2.80 2.42
C GLY A 166 8.36 1.41 1.90
N ARG A 167 7.78 0.39 2.55
CA ARG A 167 8.01 -1.04 2.25
C ARG A 167 7.35 -1.47 0.93
N THR A 168 7.85 -2.59 0.39
CA THR A 168 7.31 -3.33 -0.75
C THR A 168 6.00 -4.03 -0.40
N THR A 169 5.41 -4.66 -1.40
CA THR A 169 4.19 -5.45 -1.31
C THR A 169 4.38 -6.71 -0.43
N PRO A 170 3.30 -7.26 0.17
CA PRO A 170 1.95 -6.71 0.22
C PRO A 170 1.84 -5.55 1.23
N ARG A 171 1.33 -4.40 0.76
CA ARG A 171 0.92 -3.28 1.61
C ARG A 171 -0.43 -3.61 2.26
N PRO A 172 -0.67 -3.23 3.52
CA PRO A 172 -1.92 -3.56 4.20
C PRO A 172 -3.09 -2.80 3.58
N SER A 173 -4.25 -3.44 3.47
CA SER A 173 -5.49 -2.79 3.06
C SER A 173 -5.83 -1.64 4.00
N ILE A 174 -6.11 -0.47 3.44
CA ILE A 174 -6.58 0.72 4.17
C ILE A 174 -7.96 1.12 3.66
N TYR A 175 -8.61 2.03 4.36
CA TYR A 175 -9.90 2.56 3.94
C TYR A 175 -9.86 4.09 3.88
N PHE A 176 -10.57 4.67 2.92
CA PHE A 176 -10.72 6.11 2.77
C PHE A 176 -12.15 6.55 3.07
N LYS A 177 -12.27 7.65 3.82
CA LYS A 177 -13.54 8.31 4.14
C LYS A 177 -13.52 9.75 3.65
N LEU A 178 -14.54 10.13 2.89
CA LEU A 178 -14.63 11.45 2.29
C LEU A 178 -15.28 12.47 3.25
N PHE A 179 -14.72 13.67 3.29
CA PHE A 179 -15.22 14.81 4.04
C PHE A 179 -15.42 16.01 3.11
N ARG A 180 -16.42 16.84 3.42
CA ARG A 180 -16.72 18.10 2.72
C ARG A 180 -16.82 19.28 3.68
N ALA A 181 -16.67 20.48 3.15
CA ALA A 181 -16.86 21.72 3.89
C ALA A 181 -17.16 22.90 2.94
N SER A 182 -18.31 23.57 3.09
CA SER A 182 -18.63 24.84 2.39
C SER A 182 -18.22 26.08 3.20
N THR A 183 -17.90 25.88 4.48
CA THR A 183 -17.19 26.82 5.36
C THR A 183 -16.02 26.07 6.01
N ASN A 184 -15.25 26.68 6.92
CA ASN A 184 -14.10 25.98 7.56
C ASN A 184 -14.46 24.81 8.50
N ASN A 185 -15.74 24.43 8.61
CA ASN A 185 -16.20 23.30 9.43
C ASN A 185 -16.34 22.03 8.58
N TRP A 186 -15.51 21.03 8.83
CA TRP A 186 -15.48 19.78 8.06
C TRP A 186 -16.47 18.75 8.60
N GLU A 187 -17.30 18.20 7.72
CA GLU A 187 -18.21 17.08 8.01
C GLU A 187 -17.91 15.87 7.11
N PRO A 188 -18.18 14.62 7.55
CA PRO A 188 -18.23 13.48 6.64
C PRO A 188 -19.28 13.73 5.55
N VAL A 189 -19.00 13.32 4.31
CA VAL A 189 -20.01 13.42 3.25
C VAL A 189 -21.15 12.43 3.56
N PRO A 190 -22.42 12.87 3.65
CA PRO A 190 -23.55 11.97 3.85
C PRO A 190 -23.63 10.91 2.74
N ASP A 191 -23.94 9.67 3.12
CA ASP A 191 -24.13 8.52 2.23
C ASP A 191 -22.94 8.16 1.30
N ALA A 192 -21.80 8.84 1.46
CA ALA A 192 -20.54 8.46 0.84
C ALA A 192 -20.01 7.18 1.51
N GLU A 193 -19.87 6.13 0.71
CA GLU A 193 -19.33 4.86 1.18
C GLU A 193 -17.86 4.99 1.59
N THR A 194 -17.42 4.16 2.53
CA THR A 194 -16.00 4.07 2.87
C THR A 194 -15.31 3.18 1.84
N LYS A 195 -14.44 3.74 1.01
CA LYS A 195 -13.76 3.01 -0.07
C LYS A 195 -12.58 2.21 0.49
N ARG A 196 -12.48 0.93 0.17
CA ARG A 196 -11.34 0.06 0.51
C ARG A 196 -10.24 0.23 -0.54
N LEU A 197 -8.99 0.34 -0.09
CA LEU A 197 -7.81 0.35 -0.95
C LEU A 197 -6.92 -0.84 -0.57
N ASP A 198 -6.91 -1.84 -1.44
CA ASP A 198 -6.06 -3.02 -1.33
C ASP A 198 -4.67 -2.79 -1.94
N ASN A 199 -3.80 -3.79 -1.81
CA ASN A 199 -2.41 -3.68 -2.22
C ASN A 199 -2.28 -3.28 -3.70
N GLY A 200 -1.64 -2.14 -3.96
CA GLY A 200 -1.46 -1.61 -5.32
C GLY A 200 -2.65 -0.82 -5.89
N ILE A 201 -3.70 -0.59 -5.11
CA ILE A 201 -4.71 0.43 -5.43
C ILE A 201 -4.19 1.79 -4.92
N THR A 202 -3.99 2.73 -5.84
CA THR A 202 -3.44 4.07 -5.55
C THR A 202 -4.44 5.20 -5.77
N SER A 203 -5.67 4.92 -6.21
CA SER A 203 -6.74 5.90 -6.32
C SER A 203 -8.11 5.27 -6.10
N VAL A 204 -9.05 6.05 -5.56
CA VAL A 204 -10.48 5.72 -5.49
C VAL A 204 -11.30 6.96 -5.78
N THR A 205 -12.48 6.79 -6.37
CA THR A 205 -13.40 7.90 -6.67
C THR A 205 -14.74 7.67 -6.01
N TRP A 206 -15.36 8.72 -5.50
CA TRP A 206 -16.77 8.74 -5.11
C TRP A 206 -17.57 9.47 -6.19
N GLU A 207 -18.59 8.80 -6.74
CA GLU A 207 -19.54 9.39 -7.68
C GLU A 207 -20.65 10.20 -7.01
N ASP A 208 -21.31 11.05 -7.79
CA ASP A 208 -22.55 11.77 -7.46
C ASP A 208 -22.49 12.62 -6.18
N ILE A 209 -21.30 13.12 -5.83
CA ILE A 209 -21.12 13.93 -4.63
C ILE A 209 -21.64 15.33 -4.88
N GLN A 210 -22.59 15.79 -4.05
CA GLN A 210 -23.15 17.14 -4.12
C GLN A 210 -22.04 18.19 -4.14
N GLN A 211 -21.97 18.98 -5.21
CA GLN A 211 -20.93 20.03 -5.37
C GLN A 211 -21.25 21.27 -4.52
N TYR A 212 -22.52 21.51 -4.20
CA TYR A 212 -22.97 22.72 -3.50
C TYR A 212 -23.86 22.41 -2.28
N ASP A 213 -23.75 23.24 -1.25
CA ASP A 213 -24.67 23.25 -0.12
C ASP A 213 -26.04 23.82 -0.50
N ASP A 214 -27.01 23.77 0.42
CA ASP A 214 -28.39 24.19 0.15
C ASP A 214 -28.57 25.72 0.06
N SER A 215 -27.49 26.49 0.27
CA SER A 215 -27.41 27.94 0.02
C SER A 215 -26.65 28.27 -1.27
N GLY A 216 -26.19 27.26 -2.01
CA GLY A 216 -25.44 27.42 -3.26
C GLY A 216 -23.94 27.71 -3.08
N ASN A 217 -23.37 27.54 -1.88
CA ASN A 217 -21.91 27.63 -1.69
C ASN A 217 -21.25 26.32 -2.13
N GLU A 218 -20.09 26.42 -2.79
CA GLU A 218 -19.35 25.25 -3.27
C GLU A 218 -18.66 24.52 -2.11
N TYR A 219 -18.74 23.18 -2.12
CA TYR A 219 -18.02 22.33 -1.17
C TYR A 219 -16.55 22.18 -1.57
N THR A 220 -15.66 22.35 -0.60
CA THR A 220 -14.29 21.84 -0.66
C THR A 220 -14.25 20.42 -0.09
N PHE A 221 -13.35 19.57 -0.60
CA PHE A 221 -13.28 18.15 -0.24
C PHE A 221 -11.91 17.76 0.30
N LYS A 222 -11.90 16.79 1.21
CA LYS A 222 -10.70 16.09 1.68
C LYS A 222 -11.01 14.63 2.01
N VAL A 223 -9.98 13.82 2.09
CA VAL A 223 -10.06 12.41 2.49
C VAL A 223 -9.33 12.18 3.82
N GLN A 224 -9.81 11.21 4.61
CA GLN A 224 -9.11 10.68 5.79
C GLN A 224 -8.90 9.17 5.63
N GLU A 225 -7.73 8.68 6.03
CA GLU A 225 -7.43 7.25 6.13
C GLU A 225 -7.95 6.67 7.44
N VAL A 226 -8.75 5.62 7.31
CA VAL A 226 -9.53 5.00 8.38
C VAL A 226 -9.42 3.47 8.36
N ASP A 227 -9.90 2.83 9.42
CA ASP A 227 -10.09 1.38 9.48
C ASP A 227 -11.41 0.97 8.78
N GLN A 228 -11.68 -0.33 8.70
CA GLN A 228 -12.93 -0.88 8.14
C GLN A 228 -14.21 -0.40 8.85
N ASN A 229 -14.10 0.19 10.05
CA ASN A 229 -15.22 0.73 10.82
C ASN A 229 -15.34 2.26 10.70
N GLY A 230 -14.45 2.91 9.94
CA GLY A 230 -14.43 4.36 9.77
C GLY A 230 -13.76 5.15 10.91
N ASN A 231 -12.97 4.50 11.78
CA ASN A 231 -12.14 5.15 12.81
C ASN A 231 -10.80 5.58 12.24
N ASP A 232 -10.18 6.63 12.81
CA ASP A 232 -8.84 7.07 12.43
C ASP A 232 -7.82 5.92 12.53
N TYR A 233 -7.09 5.67 11.44
CA TYR A 233 -6.17 4.55 11.32
C TYR A 233 -4.82 4.97 10.74
N VAL A 234 -3.77 4.28 11.17
CA VAL A 234 -2.43 4.34 10.59
C VAL A 234 -1.86 2.92 10.58
N PRO A 235 -1.45 2.38 9.41
CA PRO A 235 -0.77 1.10 9.30
C PRO A 235 0.47 0.96 10.20
N SER A 236 0.68 -0.24 10.73
CA SER A 236 1.87 -0.54 11.54
C SER A 236 3.14 -0.37 10.70
N GLY A 237 4.16 0.27 11.28
CA GLY A 237 5.39 0.64 10.56
C GLY A 237 5.31 1.96 9.77
N TYR A 238 4.16 2.63 9.75
CA TYR A 238 3.98 3.90 9.02
C TYR A 238 3.62 5.09 9.95
N GLN A 239 3.83 6.29 9.42
CA GLN A 239 3.14 7.54 9.75
C GLN A 239 2.31 7.97 8.54
N LYS A 240 1.19 8.68 8.75
CA LYS A 240 0.35 9.18 7.65
C LYS A 240 0.37 10.70 7.55
N ILE A 241 0.19 11.20 6.33
CA ILE A 241 0.05 12.61 5.98
C ILE A 241 -1.18 12.73 5.09
N GLU A 242 -2.15 13.54 5.50
CA GLU A 242 -3.40 13.78 4.79
C GLU A 242 -3.42 15.23 4.29
N ASN A 243 -3.49 15.41 2.97
CA ASN A 243 -3.45 16.73 2.34
C ASN A 243 -4.53 16.83 1.24
N GLY A 244 -5.68 17.40 1.60
CA GLY A 244 -6.84 17.46 0.71
C GLY A 244 -7.29 16.06 0.29
N LEU A 245 -7.20 15.76 -1.00
CA LEU A 245 -7.58 14.47 -1.59
C LEU A 245 -6.39 13.49 -1.73
N VAL A 246 -5.24 13.77 -1.13
CA VAL A 246 -4.07 12.88 -1.16
C VAL A 246 -3.73 12.38 0.24
N VAL A 247 -3.56 11.07 0.41
CA VAL A 247 -2.99 10.47 1.64
C VAL A 247 -1.67 9.78 1.34
N THR A 248 -0.59 10.24 1.97
CA THR A 248 0.73 9.60 1.93
C THR A 248 0.96 8.81 3.20
N ASN A 249 1.30 7.52 3.10
CA ASN A 249 1.88 6.76 4.21
C ASN A 249 3.39 6.68 4.03
N GLU A 250 4.12 7.20 5.00
CA GLU A 250 5.58 7.17 5.04
C GLU A 250 6.05 6.13 6.07
N ASN A 251 6.99 5.28 5.70
CA ASN A 251 7.56 4.32 6.63
C ASN A 251 8.37 5.06 7.71
N LYS A 252 8.17 4.67 8.98
CA LYS A 252 8.84 5.29 10.14
C LYS A 252 10.01 4.47 10.69
N GLU A 253 10.35 3.37 10.04
CA GLU A 253 11.48 2.55 10.47
C GLU A 253 12.77 3.25 10.04
N VAL A 254 13.68 3.37 11.01
CA VAL A 254 14.98 3.95 10.79
C VAL A 254 16.07 2.98 11.22
N ILE A 255 17.18 3.02 10.49
CA ILE A 255 18.39 2.27 10.80
C ILE A 255 19.49 3.21 11.31
N SER A 256 20.61 2.63 11.72
CA SER A 256 21.85 3.33 12.02
C SER A 256 22.99 2.55 11.40
N VAL A 257 23.90 3.25 10.74
CA VAL A 257 25.14 2.69 10.19
C VAL A 257 26.29 3.12 11.09
N SER A 258 27.20 2.22 11.44
CA SER A 258 28.40 2.56 12.22
C SER A 258 29.60 1.77 11.74
N GLY A 259 30.76 2.43 11.75
CA GLY A 259 32.01 1.87 11.28
C GLY A 259 33.20 2.34 12.09
N GLN A 260 34.31 1.63 11.95
CA GLN A 260 35.60 2.03 12.49
C GLN A 260 36.62 2.23 11.36
N LYS A 261 37.41 3.30 11.49
CA LYS A 261 38.59 3.55 10.69
C LYS A 261 39.81 2.90 11.34
N THR A 262 40.63 2.25 10.53
CA THR A 262 41.92 1.66 10.91
C THR A 262 43.05 2.17 10.00
N TRP A 263 44.27 2.14 10.52
CA TRP A 263 45.47 2.63 9.85
C TRP A 263 46.55 1.55 9.83
N GLU A 264 47.13 1.29 8.67
CA GLU A 264 48.28 0.40 8.47
C GLU A 264 49.45 1.25 7.96
N ASP A 265 50.10 1.93 8.90
CA ASP A 265 51.15 2.94 8.67
C ASP A 265 52.27 2.91 9.73
N ASN A 266 52.45 1.75 10.37
CA ASN A 266 53.45 1.50 11.42
C ASN A 266 53.38 2.51 12.58
N GLU A 267 52.19 2.72 13.15
CA GLU A 267 51.93 3.74 14.18
C GLU A 267 52.30 5.16 13.73
N ASN A 268 51.96 5.50 12.47
CA ASN A 268 52.27 6.77 11.82
C ASN A 268 53.79 7.10 11.83
N GLN A 269 54.64 6.10 11.56
CA GLN A 269 56.11 6.22 11.61
C GLN A 269 56.65 7.41 10.79
N ASP A 270 56.05 7.64 9.62
CA ASP A 270 56.45 8.69 8.66
C ASP A 270 55.75 10.04 8.89
N GLY A 271 54.86 10.14 9.89
CA GLY A 271 54.14 11.38 10.23
C GLY A 271 53.17 11.85 9.14
N LYS A 272 52.71 10.95 8.26
CA LYS A 272 51.85 11.25 7.10
C LYS A 272 50.35 11.07 7.35
N ARG A 273 49.95 10.42 8.44
CA ARG A 273 48.52 10.24 8.78
C ARG A 273 47.83 11.60 8.90
N PRO A 274 46.73 11.86 8.18
CA PRO A 274 45.98 13.11 8.31
C PRO A 274 45.30 13.20 9.68
N THR A 275 45.01 14.41 10.13
CA THR A 275 44.33 14.67 11.41
C THR A 275 42.83 14.30 11.40
N THR A 276 42.24 14.28 10.21
CA THR A 276 40.83 13.96 9.95
C THR A 276 40.73 13.20 8.61
N ILE A 277 39.65 12.45 8.46
CA ILE A 277 39.14 11.93 7.18
C ILE A 277 37.68 12.34 7.04
N THR A 278 37.14 12.38 5.82
CA THR A 278 35.69 12.45 5.60
C THR A 278 35.19 11.06 5.21
N VAL A 279 34.17 10.59 5.90
CA VAL A 279 33.41 9.40 5.51
C VAL A 279 32.07 9.84 4.94
N ASN A 280 31.77 9.40 3.72
CA ASN A 280 30.51 9.64 3.04
C ASN A 280 29.60 8.41 3.20
N LEU A 281 28.32 8.66 3.48
CA LEU A 281 27.26 7.66 3.49
C LEU A 281 26.43 7.79 2.22
N LEU A 282 26.31 6.69 1.49
CA LEU A 282 25.52 6.56 0.28
C LEU A 282 24.28 5.71 0.58
N ALA A 283 23.15 6.05 -0.05
CA ALA A 283 21.88 5.34 0.05
C ALA A 283 21.37 5.06 -1.37
N ASP A 284 21.35 3.79 -1.74
CA ASP A 284 21.14 3.32 -3.12
C ASP A 284 22.17 3.95 -4.08
N GLY A 285 23.41 4.06 -3.59
CA GLY A 285 24.53 4.70 -4.27
C GLY A 285 24.49 6.22 -4.37
N GLN A 286 23.44 6.90 -3.90
CA GLN A 286 23.38 8.36 -3.83
C GLN A 286 23.96 8.89 -2.50
N PRO A 287 24.94 9.82 -2.51
CA PRO A 287 25.45 10.42 -1.27
C PRO A 287 24.34 11.18 -0.51
N ILE A 288 24.09 10.79 0.75
CA ILE A 288 23.04 11.40 1.60
C ILE A 288 23.56 12.10 2.85
N GLN A 289 24.67 11.65 3.42
CA GLN A 289 25.29 12.25 4.60
C GLN A 289 26.82 12.11 4.51
N HIS A 290 27.55 12.93 5.26
CA HIS A 290 28.99 12.74 5.46
C HIS A 290 29.36 13.07 6.91
N LYS A 291 30.53 12.62 7.35
CA LYS A 291 31.06 12.92 8.68
C LYS A 291 32.58 13.00 8.66
N GLU A 292 33.13 14.08 9.23
CA GLU A 292 34.56 14.11 9.58
C GLU A 292 34.84 13.19 10.77
N VAL A 293 35.88 12.37 10.67
CA VAL A 293 36.29 11.39 11.67
C VAL A 293 37.75 11.63 12.05
N SER A 294 38.05 11.60 13.35
CA SER A 294 39.37 11.92 13.88
C SER A 294 39.80 10.96 14.99
N GLU A 295 41.04 11.12 15.45
CA GLU A 295 41.54 10.45 16.66
C GLU A 295 40.71 10.77 17.93
N LYS A 296 40.07 11.96 18.00
CA LYS A 296 39.19 12.34 19.12
C LYS A 296 37.92 11.51 19.21
N ASP A 297 37.55 10.87 18.10
CA ASP A 297 36.37 10.01 17.98
C ASP A 297 36.75 8.52 18.15
N ASP A 298 37.96 8.22 18.65
CA ASP A 298 38.59 6.90 18.61
C ASP A 298 38.59 6.27 17.20
N TRP A 299 38.67 7.12 16.16
CA TRP A 299 38.52 6.75 14.76
C TRP A 299 37.20 6.00 14.44
N ARG A 300 36.13 6.27 15.19
CA ARG A 300 34.81 5.64 15.01
C ARG A 300 33.76 6.63 14.53
N TYR A 301 32.81 6.13 13.75
CA TYR A 301 31.70 6.94 13.25
C TYR A 301 30.37 6.20 13.30
N ARG A 302 29.30 7.00 13.28
CA ARG A 302 27.93 6.52 13.29
C ARG A 302 27.01 7.55 12.63
N PHE A 303 26.17 7.07 11.75
CA PHE A 303 25.02 7.75 11.16
C PHE A 303 23.74 7.17 11.78
N THR A 304 22.72 8.00 12.02
CA THR A 304 21.50 7.62 12.76
C THR A 304 20.26 8.25 12.15
N ASN A 305 19.09 7.66 12.43
CA ASN A 305 17.80 8.12 11.89
C ASN A 305 17.76 8.08 10.35
N LEU A 306 18.46 7.11 9.77
CA LEU A 306 18.45 6.87 8.33
C LEU A 306 17.14 6.14 7.99
N PRO A 307 16.34 6.58 7.00
CA PRO A 307 15.14 5.84 6.59
C PRO A 307 15.51 4.42 6.19
N LYS A 308 14.72 3.42 6.59
CA LYS A 308 14.98 2.02 6.22
C LYS A 308 14.56 1.70 4.78
N TYR A 309 13.56 2.40 4.24
CA TYR A 309 12.99 2.11 2.93
C TYR A 309 12.79 3.37 2.08
N ARG A 310 12.87 3.21 0.75
CA ARG A 310 12.58 4.23 -0.28
C ARG A 310 11.73 3.61 -1.39
N ASP A 311 10.58 4.23 -1.67
CA ASP A 311 9.69 3.90 -2.80
C ASP A 311 9.29 2.41 -2.93
N GLY A 312 9.33 1.67 -1.83
CA GLY A 312 9.11 0.22 -1.75
C GLY A 312 10.31 -0.50 -1.13
N GLN A 313 11.51 -0.23 -1.62
CA GLN A 313 12.67 -1.11 -1.41
C GLN A 313 13.47 -0.71 -0.17
N GLU A 314 14.16 -1.68 0.44
CA GLU A 314 15.05 -1.42 1.59
C GLU A 314 16.29 -0.66 1.09
N ILE A 315 16.63 0.45 1.73
CA ILE A 315 17.71 1.31 1.29
C ILE A 315 19.05 0.62 1.52
N ILE A 316 19.82 0.45 0.46
CA ILE A 316 21.16 -0.12 0.54
C ILE A 316 22.12 1.00 0.93
N CYS A 317 22.51 0.99 2.21
CA CYS A 317 23.53 1.89 2.72
C CYS A 317 24.93 1.35 2.41
N THR A 318 25.78 2.18 1.82
CA THR A 318 27.23 1.92 1.69
C THR A 318 28.02 3.14 2.14
N VAL A 319 29.33 2.97 2.35
CA VAL A 319 30.22 4.07 2.72
C VAL A 319 31.36 4.22 1.71
N THR A 320 31.80 5.46 1.50
CA THR A 320 33.06 5.76 0.80
C THR A 320 33.89 6.72 1.65
N GLU A 321 35.18 6.79 1.36
CA GLU A 321 36.08 7.81 1.92
C GLU A 321 36.38 8.86 0.85
N ASP A 322 36.63 10.10 1.25
CA ASP A 322 37.34 11.08 0.41
C ASP A 322 38.76 10.56 0.12
N ASN A 323 39.34 10.90 -1.04
CA ASN A 323 40.70 10.48 -1.34
C ASN A 323 41.72 10.98 -0.28
N VAL A 324 42.43 10.04 0.35
CA VAL A 324 43.54 10.32 1.28
C VAL A 324 44.89 10.18 0.52
N PRO A 325 45.63 11.28 0.28
CA PRO A 325 46.90 11.24 -0.45
C PRO A 325 47.94 10.34 0.21
N GLU A 326 48.76 9.64 -0.59
CA GLU A 326 49.74 8.64 -0.16
C GLU A 326 49.17 7.41 0.60
N TYR A 327 47.85 7.16 0.55
CA TYR A 327 47.21 6.00 1.17
C TYR A 327 46.29 5.24 0.18
N SER A 328 46.17 3.92 0.36
CA SER A 328 45.20 3.08 -0.36
C SER A 328 44.08 2.67 0.59
N THR A 329 42.83 2.93 0.20
CA THR A 329 41.63 2.68 1.03
C THR A 329 40.97 1.34 0.69
N THR A 330 40.78 0.50 1.69
CA THR A 330 39.96 -0.72 1.64
C THR A 330 38.72 -0.52 2.51
N ILE A 331 37.56 -0.95 2.02
CA ILE A 331 36.28 -0.86 2.73
C ILE A 331 35.73 -2.28 2.89
N ASP A 332 35.34 -2.64 4.11
CA ASP A 332 34.83 -3.95 4.50
C ASP A 332 33.54 -3.76 5.31
N GLY A 333 32.39 -3.97 4.65
CA GLY A 333 31.09 -3.50 5.11
C GLY A 333 31.10 -1.99 5.36
N TYR A 334 31.07 -1.60 6.64
CA TYR A 334 31.19 -0.21 7.08
C TYR A 334 32.54 0.12 7.73
N ASN A 335 33.51 -0.78 7.75
CA ASN A 335 34.85 -0.49 8.27
C ASN A 335 35.77 0.00 7.15
N ILE A 336 36.60 0.99 7.47
CA ILE A 336 37.54 1.61 6.52
C ILE A 336 38.95 1.33 7.02
N LYS A 337 39.83 0.86 6.14
CA LYS A 337 41.26 0.65 6.42
C LYS A 337 42.08 1.41 5.40
N ASN A 338 42.98 2.28 5.86
CA ASN A 338 43.98 2.87 4.96
C ASN A 338 45.36 2.33 5.25
N SER A 339 46.00 1.83 4.19
CA SER A 339 47.39 1.37 4.21
C SER A 339 48.26 2.45 3.59
N TYR A 340 49.36 2.83 4.26
CA TYR A 340 50.26 3.88 3.77
C TYR A 340 51.04 3.37 2.56
N THR A 341 50.83 4.01 1.41
CA THR A 341 51.38 3.62 0.12
C THR A 341 51.97 4.85 -0.58
N PRO A 342 53.23 5.23 -0.28
CA PRO A 342 53.85 6.45 -0.79
C PRO A 342 53.71 6.65 -2.31
N GLY A 343 53.07 7.74 -2.73
CA GLY A 343 52.83 8.08 -4.14
C GLY A 343 51.79 7.21 -4.87
N LYS A 344 51.02 6.40 -4.13
CA LYS A 344 49.82 5.69 -4.59
C LYS A 344 48.57 6.17 -3.84
N THR A 345 47.41 5.97 -4.45
CA THR A 345 46.06 6.34 -4.01
C THR A 345 45.07 5.23 -4.40
N SER A 346 43.80 5.39 -4.07
CA SER A 346 42.69 4.53 -4.50
C SER A 346 41.55 5.35 -5.11
N LEU A 347 40.75 4.73 -5.98
CA LEU A 347 39.54 5.34 -6.55
C LEU A 347 38.36 4.39 -6.40
N SER A 348 37.26 4.88 -5.83
CA SER A 348 36.00 4.13 -5.74
C SER A 348 35.01 4.58 -6.82
N ALA A 349 34.22 3.63 -7.31
CA ALA A 349 33.05 3.89 -8.13
C ALA A 349 31.80 3.22 -7.55
N THR A 350 30.67 3.90 -7.69
CA THR A 350 29.35 3.43 -7.28
C THR A 350 28.36 3.61 -8.42
N LYS A 351 27.53 2.62 -8.64
CA LYS A 351 26.47 2.63 -9.65
C LYS A 351 25.11 2.87 -8.99
N VAL A 352 24.33 3.75 -9.61
CA VAL A 352 22.97 4.12 -9.24
C VAL A 352 22.02 3.81 -10.39
N TRP A 353 20.81 3.36 -10.04
CA TRP A 353 19.69 3.15 -10.94
C TRP A 353 18.57 4.13 -10.59
N ASP A 354 18.12 4.89 -11.58
CA ASP A 354 17.07 5.91 -11.48
C ASP A 354 15.94 5.51 -12.43
N ASP A 355 15.17 4.50 -12.04
CA ASP A 355 14.29 3.71 -12.92
C ASP A 355 12.91 3.38 -12.31
N GLY A 356 12.46 4.22 -11.37
CA GLY A 356 11.19 3.98 -10.67
C GLY A 356 11.19 2.67 -9.89
N ASN A 357 12.29 2.32 -9.22
CA ASN A 357 12.47 1.05 -8.51
C ASN A 357 12.32 -0.19 -9.42
N ASN A 358 12.75 -0.09 -10.67
CA ASN A 358 12.65 -1.14 -11.69
C ASN A 358 11.17 -1.55 -11.98
N GLN A 359 10.24 -0.59 -11.99
CA GLN A 359 8.80 -0.82 -12.28
C GLN A 359 8.57 -1.72 -13.50
N ASP A 360 9.35 -1.48 -14.56
CA ASP A 360 9.23 -2.11 -15.87
C ASP A 360 10.07 -3.40 -16.01
N GLY A 361 10.81 -3.79 -14.97
CA GLY A 361 11.63 -5.01 -14.96
C GLY A 361 12.88 -4.98 -15.86
N LEU A 362 13.25 -3.82 -16.41
CA LEU A 362 14.32 -3.67 -17.41
C LEU A 362 15.75 -3.62 -16.84
N ARG A 363 15.91 -3.47 -15.52
CA ARG A 363 17.24 -3.39 -14.87
C ARG A 363 18.03 -4.70 -15.07
N PRO A 364 19.25 -4.68 -15.62
CA PRO A 364 20.09 -5.87 -15.77
C PRO A 364 20.62 -6.33 -14.41
N GLN A 365 20.98 -7.62 -14.32
CA GLN A 365 21.56 -8.21 -13.11
C GLN A 365 22.98 -7.71 -12.80
N SER A 366 23.73 -7.32 -13.83
CA SER A 366 25.06 -6.71 -13.67
C SER A 366 25.44 -5.79 -14.84
N ILE A 367 26.46 -4.96 -14.62
CA ILE A 367 27.14 -4.14 -15.64
C ILE A 367 28.65 -4.29 -15.53
N GLN A 368 29.39 -3.97 -16.58
CA GLN A 368 30.85 -3.87 -16.55
C GLN A 368 31.32 -2.43 -16.63
N VAL A 369 32.34 -2.09 -15.83
CA VAL A 369 32.95 -0.76 -15.75
C VAL A 369 34.47 -0.84 -15.89
N GLN A 370 35.08 0.17 -16.50
CA GLN A 370 36.50 0.18 -16.84
C GLN A 370 37.21 1.43 -16.31
N LEU A 371 38.29 1.24 -15.55
CA LEU A 371 39.19 2.30 -15.14
C LEU A 371 40.12 2.74 -16.27
N TYR A 372 40.36 4.04 -16.38
CA TYR A 372 41.37 4.66 -17.24
C TYR A 372 42.25 5.64 -16.48
N ALA A 373 43.54 5.67 -16.82
CA ALA A 373 44.51 6.68 -16.38
C ALA A 373 45.03 7.46 -17.59
N ASN A 374 44.88 8.79 -17.60
CA ASN A 374 45.32 9.65 -18.71
C ASN A 374 44.86 9.16 -20.11
N ASN A 375 43.61 8.65 -20.20
CA ASN A 375 43.00 8.02 -21.38
C ASN A 375 43.52 6.62 -21.77
N GLN A 376 44.35 5.96 -20.96
CA GLN A 376 44.78 4.58 -21.18
C GLN A 376 44.02 3.62 -20.25
N LYS A 377 43.51 2.50 -20.79
CA LYS A 377 42.81 1.45 -20.02
C LYS A 377 43.76 0.87 -18.97
N ILE A 378 43.29 0.73 -17.73
CA ILE A 378 44.03 0.15 -16.58
C ILE A 378 43.30 -1.08 -16.06
N GLY A 379 44.00 -2.21 -15.98
CA GLY A 379 43.45 -3.49 -15.51
C GLY A 379 42.38 -4.06 -16.43
N GLU A 380 41.67 -5.09 -15.96
CA GLU A 380 40.46 -5.58 -16.62
C GLU A 380 39.22 -4.79 -16.22
N ALA A 381 38.11 -5.04 -16.92
CA ALA A 381 36.81 -4.50 -16.53
C ALA A 381 36.34 -5.17 -15.23
N VAL A 382 35.68 -4.39 -14.38
CA VAL A 382 35.07 -4.87 -13.12
C VAL A 382 33.57 -5.01 -13.35
N GLU A 383 33.00 -6.10 -12.83
CA GLU A 383 31.55 -6.29 -12.81
C GLU A 383 30.94 -5.63 -11.57
N LEU A 384 29.87 -4.86 -11.74
CA LEU A 384 29.03 -4.31 -10.68
C LEU A 384 27.68 -5.01 -10.73
N SER A 385 27.20 -5.46 -9.57
CA SER A 385 25.96 -6.21 -9.40
C SER A 385 25.39 -5.98 -8.00
N GLU A 386 24.22 -6.56 -7.72
CA GLU A 386 23.62 -6.52 -6.38
C GLU A 386 24.53 -7.13 -5.29
N GLU A 387 25.32 -8.14 -5.65
CA GLU A 387 26.25 -8.86 -4.75
C GLU A 387 27.37 -7.97 -4.19
N ASN A 388 27.86 -7.00 -4.97
CA ASN A 388 28.83 -6.00 -4.49
C ASN A 388 28.20 -4.63 -4.21
N HIS A 389 26.88 -4.61 -3.99
CA HIS A 389 26.07 -3.41 -3.76
C HIS A 389 26.31 -2.32 -4.82
N TRP A 390 26.58 -2.74 -6.06
CA TRP A 390 26.89 -1.87 -7.18
C TRP A 390 28.13 -0.97 -6.95
N THR A 391 29.10 -1.43 -6.15
CA THR A 391 30.33 -0.69 -5.81
C THR A 391 31.63 -1.41 -6.18
N THR A 392 32.69 -0.63 -6.41
CA THR A 392 34.07 -1.14 -6.51
C THR A 392 35.10 -0.10 -6.08
N THR A 393 36.29 -0.56 -5.68
CA THR A 393 37.45 0.29 -5.38
C THR A 393 38.71 -0.26 -6.06
N TRP A 394 39.33 0.54 -6.91
CA TRP A 394 40.65 0.26 -7.47
C TRP A 394 41.72 0.81 -6.53
N ASN A 395 42.62 -0.08 -6.09
CA ASN A 395 43.69 0.21 -5.14
C ASN A 395 45.05 0.41 -5.85
N GLU A 396 46.03 0.90 -5.09
CA GLU A 396 47.43 1.07 -5.53
C GLU A 396 47.67 1.93 -6.79
N LEU A 397 46.74 2.84 -7.10
CA LEU A 397 46.78 3.73 -8.25
C LEU A 397 47.90 4.76 -8.10
N ALA A 398 48.82 4.87 -9.06
CA ALA A 398 49.88 5.87 -8.98
C ALA A 398 49.33 7.30 -9.01
N GLU A 399 49.77 8.18 -8.11
CA GLU A 399 49.36 9.59 -8.14
C GLU A 399 49.99 10.35 -9.32
N LYS A 400 51.21 9.95 -9.72
CA LYS A 400 52.01 10.66 -10.72
C LYS A 400 52.70 9.72 -11.71
N ALA A 401 52.62 10.05 -13.00
CA ALA A 401 53.42 9.48 -14.06
C ALA A 401 54.46 10.50 -14.52
N LYS A 402 55.75 10.14 -14.52
CA LYS A 402 56.86 11.01 -14.98
C LYS A 402 56.87 12.40 -14.31
N GLY A 403 56.44 12.47 -13.05
CA GLY A 403 56.35 13.70 -12.25
C GLY A 403 55.08 14.55 -12.47
N GLN A 404 54.23 14.20 -13.45
CA GLN A 404 52.93 14.85 -13.67
C GLN A 404 51.82 14.06 -12.98
N ALA A 405 50.80 14.74 -12.45
CA ALA A 405 49.63 14.09 -11.86
C ALA A 405 48.88 13.23 -12.89
N ILE A 406 48.33 12.09 -12.46
CA ILE A 406 47.48 11.24 -13.29
C ILE A 406 46.01 11.64 -13.10
N THR A 407 45.29 11.82 -14.21
CA THR A 407 43.83 11.97 -14.21
C THR A 407 43.20 10.60 -14.42
N TYR A 408 42.44 10.14 -13.44
CA TYR A 408 41.64 8.94 -13.52
C TYR A 408 40.20 9.23 -13.98
N ARG A 409 39.59 8.29 -14.69
CA ARG A 409 38.14 8.22 -14.91
C ARG A 409 37.67 6.77 -15.01
N VAL A 410 36.37 6.57 -14.92
CA VAL A 410 35.72 5.28 -15.17
C VAL A 410 34.75 5.44 -16.34
N GLU A 411 34.56 4.39 -17.14
CA GLU A 411 33.52 4.30 -18.17
C GLU A 411 32.67 3.06 -17.93
N GLU A 412 31.35 3.17 -18.09
CA GLU A 412 30.46 2.00 -18.20
C GLU A 412 30.62 1.39 -19.60
N LEU A 413 30.92 0.08 -19.66
CA LEU A 413 31.05 -0.67 -20.91
C LEU A 413 29.74 -1.32 -21.33
N THR A 414 28.92 -1.76 -20.37
CA THR A 414 27.63 -2.41 -20.66
C THR A 414 26.61 -1.39 -21.15
N LYS A 415 26.27 -1.45 -22.44
CA LYS A 415 25.16 -0.65 -22.98
C LYS A 415 23.82 -1.26 -22.54
N VAL A 416 23.17 -0.63 -21.56
CA VAL A 416 21.87 -1.06 -21.05
C VAL A 416 20.75 -0.55 -21.96
N ALA A 417 19.88 -1.45 -22.43
CA ALA A 417 18.77 -1.08 -23.32
C ALA A 417 17.67 -0.35 -22.54
N GLY A 418 17.15 0.76 -23.08
CA GLY A 418 16.10 1.56 -22.44
C GLY A 418 16.59 2.63 -21.45
N TYR A 419 17.90 2.73 -21.20
CA TYR A 419 18.49 3.64 -20.22
C TYR A 419 19.41 4.70 -20.86
N THR A 420 19.53 5.85 -20.20
CA THR A 420 20.58 6.86 -20.43
C THR A 420 21.62 6.81 -19.31
N SER A 421 22.89 6.67 -19.67
CA SER A 421 24.02 6.55 -18.73
C SER A 421 24.78 7.88 -18.60
N GLU A 422 25.12 8.24 -17.36
CA GLU A 422 25.93 9.41 -17.02
C GLU A 422 27.00 9.03 -15.98
N VAL A 423 28.25 9.47 -16.19
CA VAL A 423 29.34 9.27 -15.22
C VAL A 423 29.79 10.62 -14.68
N LYS A 424 29.76 10.78 -13.35
CA LYS A 424 30.16 12.00 -12.64
C LYS A 424 31.23 11.69 -11.60
N GLN A 425 32.19 12.60 -11.45
CA GLN A 425 33.08 12.62 -10.30
C GLN A 425 32.50 13.54 -9.22
N THR A 426 32.45 13.10 -7.97
CA THR A 426 32.05 13.94 -6.83
C THR A 426 33.13 14.97 -6.52
N LYS A 427 32.83 15.94 -5.66
CA LYS A 427 33.82 16.94 -5.20
C LYS A 427 35.01 16.30 -4.49
N ASP A 428 34.82 15.10 -3.98
CA ASP A 428 35.68 14.38 -3.06
C ASP A 428 36.52 13.29 -3.77
N GLY A 429 36.36 13.20 -5.10
CA GLY A 429 37.14 12.36 -6.00
C GLY A 429 36.48 11.04 -6.40
N ASN A 430 35.45 10.59 -5.68
CA ASN A 430 34.71 9.35 -5.97
C ASN A 430 33.91 9.43 -7.28
N ILE A 431 33.65 8.29 -7.92
CA ILE A 431 32.87 8.22 -9.16
C ILE A 431 31.45 7.71 -8.89
N VAL A 432 30.44 8.40 -9.43
CA VAL A 432 29.06 7.94 -9.48
C VAL A 432 28.67 7.71 -10.94
N ILE A 433 28.16 6.52 -11.23
CA ILE A 433 27.61 6.13 -12.53
C ILE A 433 26.10 6.05 -12.34
N THR A 434 25.31 6.84 -13.06
CA THR A 434 23.85 6.83 -12.97
C THR A 434 23.27 6.35 -14.29
N ASN A 435 22.42 5.33 -14.26
CA ASN A 435 21.55 5.02 -15.41
C ASN A 435 20.12 5.37 -15.06
N THR A 436 19.57 6.32 -15.82
CA THR A 436 18.18 6.77 -15.72
C THR A 436 17.32 6.08 -16.78
N HIS A 437 16.12 5.65 -16.37
CA HIS A 437 15.04 5.16 -17.23
C HIS A 437 13.73 5.78 -16.75
N VAL A 438 12.93 6.30 -17.68
CA VAL A 438 11.60 6.83 -17.35
C VAL A 438 10.60 5.69 -17.58
N PRO A 439 9.91 5.20 -16.52
CA PRO A 439 9.01 4.06 -16.65
C PRO A 439 7.89 4.28 -17.68
N GLU A 440 7.54 3.24 -18.41
CA GLU A 440 6.56 3.29 -19.48
C GLU A 440 5.15 3.60 -18.94
N THR A 441 4.46 4.48 -19.65
CA THR A 441 3.05 4.78 -19.44
C THR A 441 2.22 4.37 -20.65
N LYS A 442 0.95 4.10 -20.37
CA LYS A 442 -0.08 3.61 -21.27
C LYS A 442 -1.20 4.65 -21.34
N GLU A 443 -1.87 4.66 -22.48
CA GLU A 443 -3.13 5.39 -22.67
C GLU A 443 -4.22 4.38 -23.04
N VAL A 444 -5.42 4.57 -22.52
CA VAL A 444 -6.63 3.88 -22.96
C VAL A 444 -7.58 4.91 -23.53
N SER A 445 -8.02 4.74 -24.77
CA SER A 445 -9.03 5.59 -25.40
C SER A 445 -10.03 4.77 -26.18
N GLY A 446 -11.26 5.27 -26.23
CA GLY A 446 -12.39 4.57 -26.84
C GLY A 446 -13.44 5.55 -27.35
N GLN A 447 -14.38 5.02 -28.13
CA GLN A 447 -15.54 5.75 -28.62
C GLN A 447 -16.83 5.05 -28.21
N LYS A 448 -17.81 5.85 -27.80
CA LYS A 448 -19.19 5.44 -27.63
C LYS A 448 -19.96 5.59 -28.94
N THR A 449 -20.78 4.59 -29.26
CA THR A 449 -21.70 4.57 -30.39
C THR A 449 -23.11 4.20 -29.94
N TRP A 450 -24.11 4.67 -30.69
CA TRP A 450 -25.53 4.51 -30.42
C TRP A 450 -26.22 3.87 -31.62
N GLU A 451 -26.99 2.81 -31.37
CA GLU A 451 -27.84 2.13 -32.36
C GLU A 451 -29.31 2.29 -31.94
N ASP A 452 -29.83 3.49 -32.18
CA ASP A 452 -31.16 3.97 -31.74
C ASP A 452 -31.88 4.81 -32.81
N ASN A 453 -31.53 4.58 -34.09
CA ASN A 453 -32.08 5.27 -35.26
C ASN A 453 -31.98 6.81 -35.17
N GLU A 454 -30.79 7.33 -34.86
CA GLU A 454 -30.56 8.77 -34.61
C GLU A 454 -31.43 9.34 -33.49
N ASN A 455 -31.55 8.58 -32.39
CA ASN A 455 -32.38 8.92 -31.22
C ASN A 455 -33.87 9.19 -31.59
N GLN A 456 -34.44 8.40 -32.51
CA GLN A 456 -35.81 8.58 -33.01
C GLN A 456 -36.86 8.69 -31.89
N ASP A 457 -36.70 7.92 -30.82
CA ASP A 457 -37.63 7.84 -29.69
C ASP A 457 -37.29 8.84 -28.55
N GLY A 458 -36.24 9.65 -28.69
CA GLY A 458 -35.83 10.64 -27.68
C GLY A 458 -35.36 10.04 -26.35
N LYS A 459 -34.86 8.80 -26.37
CA LYS A 459 -34.47 8.02 -25.17
C LYS A 459 -32.98 8.04 -24.84
N ARG A 460 -32.13 8.49 -25.76
CA ARG A 460 -30.68 8.57 -25.53
C ARG A 460 -30.39 9.49 -24.34
N PRO A 461 -29.62 9.05 -23.31
CA PRO A 461 -29.19 9.93 -22.23
C PRO A 461 -28.21 10.99 -22.74
N THR A 462 -28.09 12.09 -22.01
CA THR A 462 -27.17 13.20 -22.32
C THR A 462 -25.71 12.88 -22.00
N THR A 463 -25.48 11.96 -21.05
CA THR A 463 -24.17 11.45 -20.64
C THR A 463 -24.23 9.93 -20.44
N ILE A 464 -23.04 9.30 -20.42
CA ILE A 464 -22.79 7.97 -19.86
C ILE A 464 -21.57 8.05 -18.95
N THR A 465 -21.38 7.08 -18.08
CA THR A 465 -20.13 6.88 -17.34
C THR A 465 -19.40 5.67 -17.88
N VAL A 466 -18.12 5.84 -18.19
CA VAL A 466 -17.21 4.77 -18.60
C VAL A 466 -16.15 4.56 -17.53
N ASN A 467 -16.07 3.34 -17.00
CA ASN A 467 -15.12 2.95 -15.97
C ASN A 467 -13.90 2.30 -16.62
N LEU A 468 -12.71 2.63 -16.12
CA LEU A 468 -11.45 1.99 -16.45
C LEU A 468 -11.04 1.05 -15.31
N LEU A 469 -10.79 -0.21 -15.66
CA LEU A 469 -10.34 -1.23 -14.76
C LEU A 469 -8.90 -1.62 -15.11
N ALA A 470 -8.06 -1.86 -14.11
CA ALA A 470 -6.71 -2.39 -14.23
C ALA A 470 -6.62 -3.70 -13.43
N ASP A 471 -6.28 -4.80 -14.10
CA ASP A 471 -6.27 -6.16 -13.56
C ASP A 471 -7.60 -6.53 -12.86
N GLY A 472 -8.71 -6.03 -13.43
CA GLY A 472 -10.07 -6.16 -12.90
C GLY A 472 -10.46 -5.17 -11.79
N GLN A 473 -9.52 -4.41 -11.21
CA GLN A 473 -9.82 -3.39 -10.20
C GLN A 473 -10.22 -2.06 -10.86
N PRO A 474 -11.36 -1.42 -10.52
CA PRO A 474 -11.66 -0.06 -10.95
C PRO A 474 -10.59 0.92 -10.46
N ILE A 475 -10.01 1.72 -11.37
CA ILE A 475 -8.93 2.68 -11.05
C ILE A 475 -9.26 4.13 -11.41
N GLN A 476 -10.05 4.34 -12.46
CA GLN A 476 -10.50 5.64 -12.95
C GLN A 476 -11.86 5.48 -13.63
N HIS A 477 -12.55 6.58 -13.88
CA HIS A 477 -13.72 6.62 -14.74
C HIS A 477 -13.84 7.99 -15.41
N LYS A 478 -14.68 8.09 -16.44
CA LYS A 478 -14.96 9.34 -17.15
C LYS A 478 -16.42 9.39 -17.57
N GLU A 479 -17.09 10.49 -17.26
CA GLU A 479 -18.35 10.85 -17.92
C GLU A 479 -18.08 11.25 -19.38
N VAL A 480 -18.93 10.77 -20.29
CA VAL A 480 -18.81 10.97 -21.73
C VAL A 480 -20.13 11.49 -22.27
N SER A 481 -20.07 12.57 -23.05
CA SER A 481 -21.24 13.25 -23.59
C SER A 481 -21.11 13.52 -25.09
N GLU A 482 -22.17 14.07 -25.68
CA GLU A 482 -22.11 14.61 -27.05
C GLU A 482 -21.08 15.75 -27.19
N LYS A 483 -20.79 16.50 -26.11
CA LYS A 483 -19.76 17.57 -26.12
C LYS A 483 -18.35 17.02 -26.28
N ASP A 484 -18.14 15.74 -25.98
CA ASP A 484 -16.87 15.02 -26.15
C ASP A 484 -16.80 14.28 -27.51
N ASP A 485 -17.72 14.55 -28.45
CA ASP A 485 -17.98 13.73 -29.64
C ASP A 485 -18.21 12.24 -29.31
N TRP A 486 -18.75 11.95 -28.12
CA TRP A 486 -18.86 10.60 -27.56
C TRP A 486 -17.52 9.84 -27.47
N ARG A 487 -16.39 10.55 -27.26
CA ARG A 487 -15.04 9.98 -27.13
C ARG A 487 -14.48 10.15 -25.72
N TYR A 488 -13.64 9.20 -25.30
CA TYR A 488 -12.99 9.25 -23.99
C TYR A 488 -11.54 8.77 -24.04
N ARG A 489 -10.77 9.17 -23.04
CA ARG A 489 -9.32 8.95 -22.95
C ARG A 489 -8.86 9.01 -21.49
N PHE A 490 -8.03 8.04 -21.11
CA PHE A 490 -7.34 7.92 -19.83
C PHE A 490 -5.84 7.92 -20.10
N THR A 491 -5.09 8.87 -19.52
CA THR A 491 -3.66 9.10 -19.78
C THR A 491 -2.80 8.80 -18.56
N ASN A 492 -1.48 8.69 -18.76
CA ASN A 492 -0.48 8.49 -17.71
C ASN A 492 -0.74 7.26 -16.82
N LEU A 493 -1.36 6.23 -17.38
CA LEU A 493 -1.55 4.95 -16.70
C LEU A 493 -0.18 4.25 -16.63
N PRO A 494 0.24 3.65 -15.50
CA PRO A 494 1.42 2.79 -15.52
C PRO A 494 1.19 1.64 -16.51
N LYS A 495 2.19 1.34 -17.35
CA LYS A 495 2.09 0.21 -18.29
C LYS A 495 2.38 -1.11 -17.59
N TYR A 496 3.33 -1.12 -16.66
CA TYR A 496 3.78 -2.29 -15.93
C TYR A 496 3.58 -2.14 -14.42
N ARG A 497 3.45 -3.29 -13.75
CA ARG A 497 3.45 -3.46 -12.30
C ARG A 497 4.37 -4.64 -11.97
N ASP A 498 5.44 -4.37 -11.22
CA ASP A 498 6.43 -5.38 -10.83
C ASP A 498 6.97 -6.19 -12.05
N GLY A 499 7.18 -5.51 -13.19
CA GLY A 499 7.63 -6.10 -14.45
C GLY A 499 6.57 -6.81 -15.31
N GLN A 500 5.31 -6.92 -14.84
CA GLN A 500 4.21 -7.50 -15.63
C GLN A 500 3.29 -6.43 -16.20
N GLU A 501 2.78 -6.61 -17.43
CA GLU A 501 1.93 -5.60 -18.10
C GLU A 501 0.53 -5.55 -17.47
N ILE A 502 0.06 -4.34 -17.15
CA ILE A 502 -1.25 -4.11 -16.55
C ILE A 502 -2.34 -4.26 -17.61
N ILE A 503 -3.25 -5.22 -17.39
CA ILE A 503 -4.37 -5.49 -18.29
C ILE A 503 -5.46 -4.46 -18.00
N CYS A 504 -5.76 -3.62 -18.98
CA CYS A 504 -6.79 -2.60 -18.85
C CYS A 504 -8.05 -3.03 -19.61
N THR A 505 -9.20 -2.92 -18.97
CA THR A 505 -10.52 -3.11 -19.58
C THR A 505 -11.41 -1.92 -19.26
N VAL A 506 -12.56 -1.83 -19.95
CA VAL A 506 -13.56 -0.80 -19.67
C VAL A 506 -14.92 -1.44 -19.42
N THR A 507 -15.72 -0.81 -18.56
CA THR A 507 -17.15 -1.10 -18.42
C THR A 507 -17.96 0.19 -18.55
N GLU A 508 -19.26 0.04 -18.77
CA GLU A 508 -20.23 1.14 -18.73
C GLU A 508 -21.19 0.92 -17.56
N ASP A 509 -21.68 2.00 -16.97
CA ASP A 509 -22.79 1.96 -16.02
C ASP A 509 -24.11 1.56 -16.71
N ASN A 510 -25.06 1.02 -15.97
CA ASN A 510 -26.32 0.52 -16.52
C ASN A 510 -27.13 1.66 -17.21
N VAL A 511 -27.24 1.62 -18.53
CA VAL A 511 -28.11 2.54 -19.30
C VAL A 511 -29.52 1.94 -19.45
N PRO A 512 -30.58 2.54 -18.87
CA PRO A 512 -31.96 2.03 -18.96
C PRO A 512 -32.48 1.98 -20.40
N GLU A 513 -33.29 0.98 -20.73
CA GLU A 513 -33.83 0.71 -22.08
C GLU A 513 -32.77 0.47 -23.19
N TYR A 514 -31.50 0.25 -22.85
CA TYR A 514 -30.42 -0.04 -23.80
C TYR A 514 -29.62 -1.29 -23.41
N SER A 515 -29.14 -2.05 -24.40
CA SER A 515 -28.21 -3.16 -24.22
C SER A 515 -26.79 -2.75 -24.65
N THR A 516 -25.80 -2.89 -23.75
CA THR A 516 -24.42 -2.47 -23.94
C THR A 516 -23.54 -3.61 -24.50
N THR A 517 -22.77 -3.31 -25.53
CA THR A 517 -21.71 -4.18 -26.07
C THR A 517 -20.37 -3.46 -26.03
N ILE A 518 -19.31 -4.18 -25.68
CA ILE A 518 -17.95 -3.63 -25.52
C ILE A 518 -17.01 -4.43 -26.43
N ASP A 519 -16.29 -3.72 -27.31
CA ASP A 519 -15.31 -4.29 -28.25
C ASP A 519 -13.96 -3.59 -28.05
N GLY A 520 -13.07 -4.26 -27.30
CA GLY A 520 -11.85 -3.68 -26.76
C GLY A 520 -12.17 -2.50 -25.82
N TYR A 521 -12.03 -1.28 -26.34
CA TYR A 521 -12.40 -0.04 -25.64
C TYR A 521 -13.56 0.72 -26.31
N ASN A 522 -14.14 0.20 -27.40
CA ASN A 522 -15.32 0.83 -27.99
C ASN A 522 -16.58 0.30 -27.31
N ILE A 523 -17.51 1.21 -27.01
CA ILE A 523 -18.78 0.89 -26.35
C ILE A 523 -19.89 1.19 -27.34
N LYS A 524 -20.84 0.26 -27.50
CA LYS A 524 -22.01 0.41 -28.36
C LYS A 524 -23.26 0.06 -27.57
N ASN A 525 -24.21 0.99 -27.50
CA ASN A 525 -25.53 0.69 -26.95
C ASN A 525 -26.57 0.63 -28.06
N SER A 526 -27.32 -0.47 -28.06
CA SER A 526 -28.47 -0.66 -28.94
C SER A 526 -29.75 -0.43 -28.14
N TYR A 527 -30.67 0.38 -28.66
CA TYR A 527 -31.93 0.70 -27.98
C TYR A 527 -32.83 -0.55 -27.96
N THR A 528 -33.16 -1.01 -26.76
CA THR A 528 -33.93 -2.23 -26.50
C THR A 528 -35.02 -1.95 -25.47
N PRO A 529 -36.19 -1.40 -25.86
CA PRO A 529 -37.25 -0.99 -24.94
C PRO A 529 -37.61 -2.03 -23.88
N GLY A 530 -37.52 -1.65 -22.60
CA GLY A 530 -37.80 -2.52 -21.45
C GLY A 530 -36.80 -3.67 -21.23
N LYS A 531 -35.64 -3.63 -21.88
CA LYS A 531 -34.48 -4.51 -21.66
C LYS A 531 -33.23 -3.68 -21.35
N THR A 532 -32.31 -4.28 -20.61
CA THR A 532 -30.99 -3.72 -20.28
C THR A 532 -29.89 -4.77 -20.40
N SER A 533 -28.68 -4.45 -19.95
CA SER A 533 -27.53 -5.37 -19.85
C SER A 533 -26.90 -5.34 -18.47
N LEU A 534 -26.24 -6.42 -18.07
CA LEU A 534 -25.48 -6.51 -16.82
C LEU A 534 -24.07 -7.02 -17.11
N SER A 535 -23.04 -6.29 -16.68
CA SER A 535 -21.66 -6.74 -16.78
C SER A 535 -21.15 -7.29 -15.44
N ALA A 536 -20.25 -8.27 -15.51
CA ALA A 536 -19.50 -8.78 -14.38
C ALA A 536 -18.00 -8.86 -14.70
N THR A 537 -17.18 -8.42 -13.74
CA THR A 537 -15.72 -8.54 -13.78
C THR A 537 -15.24 -9.42 -12.63
N LYS A 538 -14.31 -10.34 -12.91
CA LYS A 538 -13.60 -11.12 -11.89
C LYS A 538 -12.25 -10.47 -11.60
N VAL A 539 -11.94 -10.41 -10.30
CA VAL A 539 -10.77 -9.77 -9.72
C VAL A 539 -10.03 -10.77 -8.83
N TRP A 540 -8.71 -10.74 -8.90
CA TRP A 540 -7.81 -11.62 -8.15
C TRP A 540 -6.91 -10.78 -7.24
N ASP A 541 -7.11 -10.92 -5.93
CA ASP A 541 -6.35 -10.25 -4.88
C ASP A 541 -5.41 -11.29 -4.23
N ASP A 542 -4.35 -11.66 -4.95
CA ASP A 542 -3.51 -12.84 -4.68
C ASP A 542 -2.00 -12.61 -4.80
N GLY A 543 -1.56 -11.35 -4.65
CA GLY A 543 -0.14 -10.99 -4.81
C GLY A 543 0.36 -11.21 -6.23
N ASN A 544 -0.49 -10.98 -7.23
CA ASN A 544 -0.24 -11.27 -8.64
C ASN A 544 0.11 -12.75 -8.91
N ASN A 545 -0.68 -13.66 -8.33
CA ASN A 545 -0.52 -15.11 -8.42
C ASN A 545 0.87 -15.61 -7.98
N GLN A 546 1.50 -14.96 -6.98
CA GLN A 546 2.83 -15.33 -6.43
C GLN A 546 2.97 -16.84 -6.18
N ASP A 547 1.92 -17.44 -5.59
CA ASP A 547 1.90 -18.83 -5.15
C ASP A 547 1.41 -19.80 -6.25
N GLY A 548 1.08 -19.31 -7.45
CA GLY A 548 0.65 -20.12 -8.59
C GLY A 548 -0.71 -20.82 -8.42
N LEU A 549 -1.50 -20.41 -7.44
CA LEU A 549 -2.78 -21.04 -7.07
C LEU A 549 -3.98 -20.55 -7.89
N ARG A 550 -3.84 -19.48 -8.68
CA ARG A 550 -4.93 -18.95 -9.51
C ARG A 550 -5.32 -19.98 -10.59
N PRO A 551 -6.60 -20.38 -10.69
CA PRO A 551 -7.07 -21.28 -11.73
C PRO A 551 -7.05 -20.58 -13.10
N GLN A 552 -6.99 -21.37 -14.17
CA GLN A 552 -7.03 -20.84 -15.55
C GLN A 552 -8.40 -20.23 -15.92
N SER A 553 -9.48 -20.71 -15.30
CA SER A 553 -10.82 -20.16 -15.47
C SER A 553 -11.73 -20.43 -14.26
N ILE A 554 -12.83 -19.68 -14.18
CA ILE A 554 -13.94 -19.91 -13.25
C ILE A 554 -15.28 -19.87 -13.98
N GLN A 555 -16.33 -20.41 -13.38
CA GLN A 555 -17.69 -20.30 -13.91
C GLN A 555 -18.56 -19.40 -13.02
N VAL A 556 -19.33 -18.53 -13.66
CA VAL A 556 -20.23 -17.57 -13.03
C VAL A 556 -21.65 -17.70 -13.59
N GLN A 557 -22.66 -17.47 -12.76
CA GLN A 557 -24.06 -17.71 -13.11
C GLN A 557 -24.94 -16.50 -12.82
N LEU A 558 -25.65 -16.02 -13.84
CA LEU A 558 -26.68 -14.99 -13.69
C LEU A 558 -27.97 -15.56 -13.09
N TYR A 559 -28.61 -14.80 -12.20
CA TYR A 559 -29.95 -15.06 -11.67
C TYR A 559 -30.83 -13.82 -11.78
N ALA A 560 -32.11 -14.03 -12.08
CA ALA A 560 -33.17 -13.02 -12.05
C ALA A 560 -34.21 -13.42 -10.99
N ASN A 561 -34.49 -12.57 -10.00
CA ASN A 561 -35.45 -12.84 -8.93
C ASN A 561 -35.25 -14.22 -8.25
N ASN A 562 -33.98 -14.63 -8.06
CA ASN A 562 -33.54 -15.95 -7.55
C ASN A 562 -33.71 -17.15 -8.50
N GLN A 563 -34.07 -16.95 -9.77
CA GLN A 563 -34.13 -18.01 -10.78
C GLN A 563 -32.91 -17.96 -11.71
N LYS A 564 -32.30 -19.12 -11.99
CA LYS A 564 -31.14 -19.26 -12.91
C LYS A 564 -31.53 -18.75 -14.31
N ILE A 565 -30.72 -17.88 -14.91
CA ILE A 565 -30.89 -17.39 -16.28
C ILE A 565 -29.75 -17.88 -17.16
N GLY A 566 -30.08 -18.59 -18.24
CA GLY A 566 -29.11 -19.14 -19.18
C GLY A 566 -28.23 -20.24 -18.60
N GLU A 567 -27.10 -20.49 -19.27
CA GLU A 567 -26.02 -21.33 -18.75
C GLU A 567 -24.95 -20.51 -18.05
N ALA A 568 -24.08 -21.19 -17.32
CA ALA A 568 -22.95 -20.55 -16.65
C ALA A 568 -21.95 -20.05 -17.71
N VAL A 569 -21.40 -18.86 -17.46
CA VAL A 569 -20.36 -18.25 -18.29
C VAL A 569 -19.00 -18.56 -17.70
N GLU A 570 -18.03 -18.88 -18.55
CA GLU A 570 -16.64 -19.06 -18.14
C GLU A 570 -15.89 -17.72 -18.22
N LEU A 571 -15.19 -17.36 -17.15
CA LEU A 571 -14.27 -16.21 -17.09
C LEU A 571 -12.84 -16.73 -17.04
N SER A 572 -11.97 -16.16 -17.86
CA SER A 572 -10.56 -16.55 -18.03
C SER A 572 -9.73 -15.36 -18.52
N GLU A 573 -8.43 -15.56 -18.67
CA GLU A 573 -7.55 -14.52 -19.23
C GLU A 573 -7.92 -14.13 -20.68
N GLU A 574 -8.49 -15.06 -21.46
CA GLU A 574 -8.87 -14.83 -22.86
C GLU A 574 -10.01 -13.82 -23.03
N ASN A 575 -10.88 -13.69 -22.02
CA ASN A 575 -11.92 -12.66 -21.96
C ASN A 575 -11.62 -11.56 -20.92
N HIS A 576 -10.34 -11.44 -20.53
CA HIS A 576 -9.86 -10.51 -19.52
C HIS A 576 -10.68 -10.54 -18.23
N TRP A 577 -11.17 -11.73 -17.87
CA TRP A 577 -11.99 -11.98 -16.70
C TRP A 577 -13.33 -11.20 -16.67
N THR A 578 -13.86 -10.82 -17.84
CA THR A 578 -15.10 -10.04 -17.98
C THR A 578 -16.21 -10.77 -18.76
N THR A 579 -17.46 -10.43 -18.47
CA THR A 579 -18.63 -10.83 -19.28
C THR A 579 -19.76 -9.80 -19.19
N THR A 580 -20.61 -9.74 -20.22
CA THR A 580 -21.83 -8.92 -20.26
C THR A 580 -23.00 -9.78 -20.72
N TRP A 581 -24.05 -9.86 -19.91
CA TRP A 581 -25.34 -10.45 -20.30
C TRP A 581 -26.24 -9.36 -20.88
N ASN A 582 -26.74 -9.60 -22.10
CA ASN A 582 -27.53 -8.65 -22.87
C ASN A 582 -29.03 -8.99 -22.89
N GLU A 583 -29.85 -8.03 -23.32
CA GLU A 583 -31.29 -8.16 -23.51
C GLU A 583 -32.09 -8.61 -22.26
N LEU A 584 -31.57 -8.28 -21.07
CA LEU A 584 -32.16 -8.61 -19.78
C LEU A 584 -33.42 -7.80 -19.53
N ALA A 585 -34.58 -8.45 -19.39
CA ALA A 585 -35.85 -7.75 -19.15
C ALA A 585 -35.81 -6.92 -17.85
N GLU A 586 -36.13 -5.64 -17.92
CA GLU A 586 -36.17 -4.78 -16.72
C GLU A 586 -37.32 -5.15 -15.78
N LYS A 587 -38.42 -5.67 -16.34
CA LYS A 587 -39.66 -5.93 -15.61
C LYS A 587 -40.28 -7.29 -15.97
N ALA A 588 -40.68 -8.04 -14.95
CA ALA A 588 -41.53 -9.23 -15.08
C ALA A 588 -42.91 -8.94 -14.49
N LYS A 589 -43.97 -9.13 -15.29
CA LYS A 589 -45.38 -8.90 -14.86
C LYS A 589 -45.62 -7.49 -14.26
N GLY A 590 -44.90 -6.49 -14.76
CA GLY A 590 -44.98 -5.09 -14.30
C GLY A 590 -44.13 -4.75 -13.08
N GLN A 591 -43.50 -5.73 -12.42
CA GLN A 591 -42.57 -5.52 -11.30
C GLN A 591 -41.12 -5.54 -11.81
N ALA A 592 -40.24 -4.73 -11.23
CA ALA A 592 -38.81 -4.72 -11.57
C ALA A 592 -38.16 -6.09 -11.28
N ILE A 593 -37.16 -6.46 -12.08
CA ILE A 593 -36.36 -7.67 -11.88
C ILE A 593 -35.09 -7.30 -11.11
N THR A 594 -34.82 -8.01 -10.01
CA THR A 594 -33.52 -7.96 -9.33
C THR A 594 -32.59 -9.01 -9.91
N TYR A 595 -31.49 -8.57 -10.50
CA TYR A 595 -30.42 -9.44 -10.99
C TYR A 595 -29.34 -9.64 -9.93
N ARG A 596 -28.67 -10.80 -9.96
CA ARG A 596 -27.39 -11.05 -9.27
C ARG A 596 -26.56 -12.06 -10.04
N VAL A 597 -25.28 -12.15 -9.70
CA VAL A 597 -24.38 -13.20 -10.19
C VAL A 597 -23.86 -14.01 -9.01
N GLU A 598 -23.60 -15.30 -9.22
CA GLU A 598 -22.89 -16.16 -8.26
C GLU A 598 -21.68 -16.81 -8.93
N GLU A 599 -20.54 -16.85 -8.26
CA GLU A 599 -19.40 -17.69 -8.65
C GLU A 599 -19.68 -19.15 -8.27
N LEU A 600 -19.67 -20.05 -9.25
CA LEU A 600 -19.92 -21.48 -9.05
C LEU A 600 -18.63 -22.25 -8.70
N THR A 601 -17.50 -21.81 -9.26
CA THR A 601 -16.20 -22.47 -9.04
C THR A 601 -15.68 -22.16 -7.64
N LYS A 602 -15.58 -23.20 -6.79
CA LYS A 602 -14.89 -23.09 -5.50
C LYS A 602 -13.39 -23.17 -5.70
N VAL A 603 -12.70 -22.05 -5.51
CA VAL A 603 -11.25 -21.95 -5.68
C VAL A 603 -10.55 -22.26 -4.36
N ALA A 604 -9.67 -23.26 -4.35
CA ALA A 604 -9.00 -23.72 -3.14
C ALA A 604 -7.95 -22.70 -2.68
N GLY A 605 -7.94 -22.35 -1.39
CA GLY A 605 -7.03 -21.35 -0.82
C GLY A 605 -7.53 -19.90 -0.89
N TYR A 606 -8.68 -19.64 -1.51
CA TYR A 606 -9.24 -18.30 -1.71
C TYR A 606 -10.53 -18.08 -0.89
N THR A 607 -10.81 -16.81 -0.59
CA THR A 607 -12.11 -16.33 -0.10
C THR A 607 -12.78 -15.52 -1.22
N SER A 608 -14.03 -15.87 -1.56
CA SER A 608 -14.82 -15.22 -2.61
C SER A 608 -15.81 -14.21 -2.03
N GLU A 609 -15.93 -13.05 -2.67
CA GLU A 609 -16.93 -12.02 -2.41
C GLU A 609 -17.56 -11.55 -3.73
N VAL A 610 -18.88 -11.34 -3.76
CA VAL A 610 -19.58 -10.74 -4.91
C VAL A 610 -20.25 -9.46 -4.45
N LYS A 611 -19.95 -8.36 -5.16
CA LYS A 611 -20.52 -7.02 -4.93
C LYS A 611 -21.16 -6.50 -6.20
N GLN A 612 -22.23 -5.72 -6.03
CA GLN A 612 -22.77 -4.87 -7.07
C GLN A 612 -22.34 -3.42 -6.77
N THR A 613 -21.84 -2.70 -7.76
CA THR A 613 -21.54 -1.27 -7.65
C THR A 613 -22.84 -0.47 -7.64
N LYS A 614 -22.77 0.83 -7.30
CA LYS A 614 -23.95 1.72 -7.27
C LYS A 614 -24.64 1.80 -8.64
N ASP A 615 -23.86 1.61 -9.67
CA ASP A 615 -24.15 1.83 -11.10
C ASP A 615 -24.57 0.53 -11.81
N GLY A 616 -24.71 -0.55 -11.03
CA GLY A 616 -25.29 -1.83 -11.46
C GLY A 616 -24.27 -2.89 -11.84
N ASN A 617 -23.01 -2.53 -12.09
CA ASN A 617 -21.96 -3.48 -12.47
C ASN A 617 -21.63 -4.49 -11.35
N ILE A 618 -21.25 -5.70 -11.70
CA ILE A 618 -20.89 -6.75 -10.73
C ILE A 618 -19.37 -6.90 -10.65
N VAL A 619 -18.83 -6.88 -9.44
CA VAL A 619 -17.43 -7.20 -9.14
C VAL A 619 -17.39 -8.47 -8.30
N ILE A 620 -16.65 -9.47 -8.77
CA ILE A 620 -16.40 -10.72 -8.08
C ILE A 620 -14.94 -10.70 -7.66
N THR A 621 -14.63 -10.80 -6.36
CA THR A 621 -13.25 -10.75 -5.86
C THR A 621 -12.89 -12.08 -5.20
N ASN A 622 -11.79 -12.69 -5.63
CA ASN A 622 -11.15 -13.79 -4.91
C ASN A 622 -9.87 -13.29 -4.24
N THR A 623 -9.86 -13.27 -2.91
CA THR A 623 -8.68 -12.91 -2.10
C THR A 623 -7.94 -14.16 -1.62
N HIS A 624 -6.62 -14.15 -1.79
CA HIS A 624 -5.67 -15.10 -1.21
C HIS A 624 -4.49 -14.34 -0.62
N VAL A 625 -4.11 -14.67 0.62
CA VAL A 625 -2.92 -14.07 1.25
C VAL A 625 -1.73 -14.99 0.94
N PRO A 626 -0.72 -14.54 0.16
CA PRO A 626 0.38 -15.39 -0.27
C PRO A 626 1.18 -15.96 0.91
N GLU A 627 1.68 -17.19 0.77
CA GLU A 627 2.48 -17.84 1.79
C GLU A 627 3.82 -17.13 1.99
N THR A 628 4.22 -17.04 3.27
CA THR A 628 5.53 -16.53 3.65
C THR A 628 6.33 -17.57 4.45
N LYS A 629 7.65 -17.40 4.41
CA LYS A 629 8.66 -18.26 5.01
C LYS A 629 9.51 -17.43 5.97
N GLU A 630 10.09 -18.12 6.96
CA GLU A 630 11.07 -17.55 7.87
C GLU A 630 12.38 -18.32 7.73
N VAL A 631 13.49 -17.60 7.68
CA VAL A 631 14.84 -18.17 7.74
C VAL A 631 15.49 -17.67 9.02
N SER A 632 15.93 -18.58 9.88
CA SER A 632 16.68 -18.26 11.09
C SER A 632 17.84 -19.21 11.30
N GLY A 633 18.90 -18.69 11.95
CA GLY A 633 20.18 -19.36 12.07
C GLY A 633 20.96 -18.87 13.29
N GLN A 634 21.99 -19.63 13.65
CA GLN A 634 22.92 -19.27 14.71
C GLN A 634 24.36 -19.28 14.18
N LYS A 635 25.11 -18.26 14.57
CA LYS A 635 26.56 -18.17 14.40
C LYS A 635 27.27 -18.86 15.57
N THR A 636 28.27 -19.67 15.26
CA THR A 636 29.17 -20.33 16.22
C THR A 636 30.62 -19.98 15.91
N TRP A 637 31.43 -19.85 16.96
CA TRP A 637 32.86 -19.58 16.88
C TRP A 637 33.66 -20.75 17.45
N GLU A 638 34.65 -21.23 16.71
CA GLU A 638 35.64 -22.24 17.14
C GLU A 638 37.02 -21.58 17.20
N ASP A 639 37.25 -20.82 18.26
CA ASP A 639 38.42 -19.94 18.48
C ASP A 639 38.90 -19.93 19.95
N ASN A 640 38.59 -20.99 20.70
CA ASN A 640 38.90 -21.15 22.12
C ASN A 640 38.42 -19.97 23.00
N GLU A 641 37.16 -19.55 22.84
CA GLU A 641 36.56 -18.40 23.55
C GLU A 641 37.30 -17.08 23.28
N ASN A 642 37.63 -16.84 22.00
CA ASN A 642 38.35 -15.65 21.54
C ASN A 642 39.70 -15.44 22.26
N GLN A 643 40.46 -16.51 22.50
CA GLN A 643 41.71 -16.48 23.28
C GLN A 643 42.72 -15.44 22.77
N ASP A 644 42.75 -15.18 21.46
CA ASP A 644 43.71 -14.32 20.76
C ASP A 644 43.13 -12.93 20.44
N GLY A 645 41.89 -12.63 20.86
CA GLY A 645 41.24 -11.33 20.68
C GLY A 645 40.86 -10.98 19.23
N LYS A 646 40.87 -11.97 18.32
CA LYS A 646 40.66 -11.80 16.87
C LYS A 646 39.19 -11.84 16.42
N ARG A 647 38.26 -12.30 17.27
CA ARG A 647 36.84 -12.36 16.93
C ARG A 647 36.28 -10.94 16.69
N PRO A 648 35.65 -10.65 15.54
CA PRO A 648 35.00 -9.37 15.30
C PRO A 648 33.77 -9.19 16.21
N THR A 649 33.37 -7.94 16.43
CA THR A 649 32.20 -7.61 17.26
C THR A 649 30.86 -7.87 16.57
N THR A 650 30.87 -7.96 15.24
CA THR A 650 29.73 -8.20 14.35
C THR A 650 30.17 -9.10 13.18
N ILE A 651 29.21 -9.74 12.52
CA ILE A 651 29.34 -10.34 11.18
C ILE A 651 28.17 -9.87 10.32
N THR A 652 28.33 -9.90 9.00
CA THR A 652 27.21 -9.80 8.06
C THR A 652 26.78 -11.19 7.62
N VAL A 653 25.49 -11.49 7.75
CA VAL A 653 24.88 -12.69 7.16
C VAL A 653 23.99 -12.28 6.00
N ASN A 654 24.28 -12.77 4.81
CA ASN A 654 23.48 -12.52 3.62
C ASN A 654 22.45 -13.63 3.45
N LEU A 655 21.22 -13.27 3.09
CA LEU A 655 20.15 -14.18 2.69
C LEU A 655 20.02 -14.14 1.17
N LEU A 656 20.05 -15.32 0.55
CA LEU A 656 19.89 -15.49 -0.88
C LEU A 656 18.58 -16.23 -1.16
N ALA A 657 17.89 -15.82 -2.23
CA ALA A 657 16.72 -16.46 -2.82
C ALA A 657 17.11 -16.99 -4.21
N ASP A 658 17.05 -18.29 -4.43
CA ASP A 658 17.44 -18.95 -5.69
C ASP A 658 18.87 -18.61 -6.12
N GLY A 659 19.76 -18.43 -5.14
CA GLY A 659 21.15 -18.02 -5.34
C GLY A 659 21.37 -16.52 -5.58
N GLN A 660 20.33 -15.68 -5.51
CA GLN A 660 20.43 -14.22 -5.61
C GLN A 660 20.35 -13.57 -4.21
N PRO A 661 21.30 -12.70 -3.80
CA PRO A 661 21.16 -11.92 -2.57
C PRO A 661 19.86 -11.09 -2.57
N ILE A 662 19.11 -11.12 -1.47
CA ILE A 662 17.85 -10.35 -1.33
C ILE A 662 17.73 -9.56 -0.03
N GLN A 663 18.43 -9.98 1.04
CA GLN A 663 18.47 -9.32 2.34
C GLN A 663 19.81 -9.63 2.99
N TYR A 664 20.23 -8.83 3.96
CA TYR A 664 21.33 -9.18 4.85
C TYR A 664 20.98 -8.80 6.29
N LYS A 665 21.77 -9.27 7.24
CA LYS A 665 21.63 -8.94 8.66
C LYS A 665 22.98 -8.93 9.35
N GLU A 666 23.32 -7.80 9.98
CA GLU A 666 24.39 -7.77 10.95
C GLU A 666 23.99 -8.58 12.20
N VAL A 667 24.93 -9.38 12.71
CA VAL A 667 24.73 -10.25 13.87
C VAL A 667 25.85 -10.05 14.86
N SER A 668 25.53 -9.84 16.13
CA SER A 668 26.50 -9.57 17.20
C SER A 668 26.31 -10.47 18.41
N GLU A 669 27.22 -10.34 19.39
CA GLU A 669 27.05 -10.95 20.71
C GLU A 669 25.78 -10.48 21.44
N LYS A 670 25.29 -9.26 21.18
CA LYS A 670 24.03 -8.74 21.77
C LYS A 670 22.80 -9.49 21.30
N ASP A 671 22.90 -10.17 20.15
CA ASP A 671 21.84 -10.95 19.54
C ASP A 671 21.95 -12.45 19.91
N ASP A 672 22.75 -12.79 20.92
CA ASP A 672 23.20 -14.15 21.25
C ASP A 672 23.79 -14.88 20.02
N TRP A 673 24.41 -14.13 19.10
CA TRP A 673 24.89 -14.62 17.80
C TRP A 673 23.79 -15.30 16.94
N ARG A 674 22.53 -14.85 17.05
CA ARG A 674 21.37 -15.40 16.33
C ARG A 674 20.77 -14.40 15.36
N TYR A 675 20.24 -14.91 14.26
CA TYR A 675 19.59 -14.08 13.25
C TYR A 675 18.30 -14.71 12.74
N ARG A 676 17.49 -13.87 12.11
CA ARG A 676 16.14 -14.17 11.63
C ARG A 676 15.73 -13.17 10.56
N PHE A 677 15.22 -13.71 9.46
CA PHE A 677 14.60 -13.04 8.33
C PHE A 677 13.13 -13.51 8.25
N THR A 678 12.18 -12.59 8.24
CA THR A 678 10.73 -12.85 8.37
C THR A 678 9.96 -12.28 7.18
N ASN A 679 8.76 -12.81 6.93
CA ASN A 679 7.88 -12.37 5.83
C ASN A 679 8.53 -12.51 4.44
N LEU A 680 9.42 -13.50 4.28
CA LEU A 680 10.00 -13.83 2.98
C LEU A 680 8.91 -14.49 2.12
N PRO A 681 8.74 -14.17 0.83
CA PRO A 681 7.80 -14.89 -0.02
C PRO A 681 8.18 -16.39 -0.04
N LYS A 682 7.22 -17.30 0.07
CA LYS A 682 7.53 -18.73 -0.02
C LYS A 682 7.72 -19.19 -1.46
N TYR A 683 6.98 -18.57 -2.38
CA TYR A 683 6.97 -18.89 -3.80
C TYR A 683 7.29 -17.66 -4.66
N ARG A 684 7.73 -17.92 -5.90
CA ARG A 684 7.78 -16.95 -7.00
C ARG A 684 7.23 -17.66 -8.24
N ASP A 685 6.22 -17.08 -8.88
CA ASP A 685 5.54 -17.66 -10.05
C ASP A 685 5.11 -19.14 -9.84
N GLY A 686 4.66 -19.46 -8.62
CA GLY A 686 4.27 -20.82 -8.20
C GLY A 686 5.41 -21.80 -7.88
N GLN A 687 6.68 -21.39 -7.99
CA GLN A 687 7.85 -22.22 -7.65
C GLN A 687 8.38 -21.88 -6.25
N GLU A 688 8.69 -22.87 -5.41
CA GLU A 688 9.18 -22.60 -4.05
C GLU A 688 10.59 -22.00 -4.10
N ILE A 689 10.76 -20.84 -3.46
CA ILE A 689 12.05 -20.14 -3.41
C ILE A 689 13.02 -20.92 -2.52
N ILE A 690 14.18 -21.22 -3.10
CA ILE A 690 15.30 -21.87 -2.41
C ILE A 690 16.08 -20.80 -1.65
N TYR A 691 15.84 -20.73 -0.35
CA TYR A 691 16.60 -19.86 0.53
C TYR A 691 17.91 -20.50 0.97
N THR A 692 19.00 -19.74 0.89
CA THR A 692 20.32 -20.07 1.43
C THR A 692 20.92 -18.86 2.14
N VAL A 693 22.02 -19.06 2.87
CA VAL A 693 22.76 -17.97 3.51
C VAL A 693 24.23 -18.02 3.15
N THR A 694 24.86 -16.85 3.08
CA THR A 694 26.33 -16.71 3.08
C THR A 694 26.76 -15.78 4.21
N GLU A 695 28.05 -15.74 4.48
CA GLU A 695 28.68 -14.77 5.39
C GLU A 695 29.71 -13.98 4.59
N ASP A 696 29.84 -12.69 4.87
CA ASP A 696 30.97 -11.90 4.38
C ASP A 696 32.30 -12.49 4.90
N ASN A 697 33.39 -12.31 4.15
CA ASN A 697 34.67 -12.89 4.51
C ASN A 697 35.18 -12.33 5.86
N VAL A 698 35.21 -13.17 6.90
CA VAL A 698 35.81 -12.80 8.19
C VAL A 698 37.33 -13.06 8.16
N PRO A 699 38.19 -12.01 8.23
CA PRO A 699 39.64 -12.18 8.14
C PRO A 699 40.21 -13.12 9.21
N GLU A 700 41.22 -13.91 8.85
CA GLU A 700 41.87 -14.93 9.70
C GLU A 700 41.00 -16.15 10.09
N TYR A 701 39.72 -16.19 9.70
CA TYR A 701 38.82 -17.32 9.97
C TYR A 701 38.47 -18.11 8.71
N SER A 702 38.07 -19.37 8.90
CA SER A 702 37.47 -20.21 7.85
C SER A 702 35.99 -20.44 8.14
N THR A 703 35.12 -20.02 7.21
CA THR A 703 33.66 -20.13 7.31
C THR A 703 33.16 -21.48 6.79
N THR A 704 32.20 -22.06 7.51
CA THR A 704 31.43 -23.25 7.10
C THR A 704 29.95 -23.02 7.39
N ILE A 705 29.07 -23.49 6.51
CA ILE A 705 27.61 -23.27 6.59
C ILE A 705 26.90 -24.62 6.51
N ASP A 706 26.04 -24.89 7.50
CA ASP A 706 25.23 -26.11 7.61
C ASP A 706 23.75 -25.71 7.73
N GLY A 707 23.01 -25.84 6.62
CA GLY A 707 21.67 -25.27 6.45
C GLY A 707 21.72 -23.74 6.57
N TYR A 708 21.26 -23.22 7.71
CA TYR A 708 21.34 -21.81 8.07
C TYR A 708 22.22 -21.56 9.31
N ASN A 709 23.01 -22.52 9.77
CA ASN A 709 23.96 -22.27 10.85
C ASN A 709 25.34 -22.00 10.26
N ILE A 710 25.99 -20.95 10.78
CA ILE A 710 27.29 -20.50 10.29
C ILE A 710 28.32 -20.78 11.39
N LYS A 711 29.44 -21.39 11.04
CA LYS A 711 30.54 -21.68 11.95
C LYS A 711 31.85 -21.14 11.39
N ASN A 712 32.51 -20.26 12.14
CA ASN A 712 33.87 -19.84 11.83
C ASN A 712 34.87 -20.53 12.75
N SER A 713 35.95 -21.01 12.14
CA SER A 713 37.02 -21.73 12.84
C SER A 713 38.33 -20.97 12.66
N TYR A 714 39.01 -20.70 13.78
CA TYR A 714 40.32 -20.03 13.81
C TYR A 714 41.42 -21.05 14.08
N THR A 715 42.52 -20.98 13.34
CA THR A 715 43.70 -21.82 13.56
C THR A 715 44.91 -20.93 13.84
N PRO A 716 45.40 -20.88 15.09
CA PRO A 716 46.54 -20.02 15.43
C PRO A 716 47.82 -20.39 14.67
N GLU A 717 48.58 -19.40 14.24
CA GLU A 717 49.91 -19.63 13.68
C GLU A 717 50.88 -20.20 14.73
N LYS A 718 51.61 -21.25 14.37
CA LYS A 718 52.63 -21.86 15.24
C LYS A 718 53.92 -21.05 15.21
N THR A 719 54.11 -20.19 16.21
CA THR A 719 55.37 -19.49 16.43
C THR A 719 56.49 -20.47 16.82
N ASN A 720 57.42 -20.74 15.89
CA ASN A 720 58.66 -21.46 16.20
C ASN A 720 59.63 -20.50 16.94
N ILE A 721 59.66 -20.60 18.27
CA ILE A 721 60.58 -19.81 19.10
C ILE A 721 62.02 -20.32 18.91
N SER A 722 62.81 -19.59 18.13
CA SER A 722 64.27 -19.75 18.07
C SER A 722 64.94 -18.85 19.10
N ILE A 723 65.61 -19.44 20.10
CA ILE A 723 66.28 -18.70 21.17
C ILE A 723 67.76 -18.51 20.81
N PRO A 724 68.28 -17.27 20.66
CA PRO A 724 69.72 -17.02 20.54
C PRO A 724 70.40 -17.29 21.89
N GLY A 725 71.41 -18.17 21.90
CA GLY A 725 71.92 -18.75 23.15
C GLY A 725 73.06 -17.98 23.83
N SER A 726 73.35 -18.36 25.09
CA SER A 726 74.71 -18.33 25.63
C SER A 726 74.90 -19.38 26.75
N HIS A 727 76.15 -19.86 26.85
CA HIS A 727 76.66 -21.03 27.55
C HIS A 727 76.47 -21.09 29.08
N ILE A 728 76.24 -22.30 29.63
CA ILE A 728 77.02 -22.92 30.73
C ILE A 728 77.17 -24.45 30.46
N THR A 729 78.21 -25.07 31.02
CA THR A 729 78.82 -26.40 30.77
C THR A 729 78.12 -27.62 31.43
N PRO A 730 78.49 -28.88 31.09
CA PRO A 730 77.60 -30.04 31.21
C PRO A 730 77.76 -30.88 32.49
N TRP A 731 76.69 -31.57 32.90
CA TRP A 731 76.80 -32.68 33.86
C TRP A 731 75.96 -33.91 33.47
N LYS A 732 76.59 -35.08 33.62
CA LYS A 732 76.01 -36.40 33.34
C LYS A 732 75.22 -36.90 34.57
N ASN A 733 73.97 -37.32 34.38
CA ASN A 733 73.53 -38.71 34.52
C ASN A 733 71.99 -38.82 34.42
N PHE A 734 71.52 -39.74 33.58
CA PHE A 734 70.11 -40.18 33.54
C PHE A 734 69.77 -41.01 34.80
N PRO A 735 68.48 -41.10 35.18
CA PRO A 735 67.72 -42.28 34.75
C PRO A 735 66.44 -41.94 33.95
N GLU A 736 65.74 -42.99 33.53
CA GLU A 736 64.89 -43.02 32.33
C GLU A 736 63.43 -42.54 32.51
N LYS A 737 62.80 -42.28 31.34
CA LYS A 737 61.38 -42.49 31.00
C LYS A 737 60.37 -42.64 32.17
N THR A 738 59.56 -41.59 32.37
CA THR A 738 58.08 -41.65 32.16
C THR A 738 57.49 -40.25 32.25
N GLU A 739 56.77 -39.82 31.21
CA GLU A 739 55.69 -38.78 31.14
C GLU A 739 55.53 -38.33 29.67
N ARG A 740 55.30 -39.29 28.75
CA ARG A 740 54.90 -39.03 27.34
C ARG A 740 53.60 -39.76 26.95
N GLU A 741 52.84 -40.24 27.95
CA GLU A 741 51.60 -41.00 27.75
C GLU A 741 50.37 -40.44 28.49
N LYS A 742 50.47 -39.34 29.24
CA LYS A 742 49.31 -38.70 29.88
C LYS A 742 48.65 -37.55 29.11
N ILE A 743 49.22 -37.11 27.98
CA ILE A 743 48.65 -36.01 27.14
C ILE A 743 48.45 -36.49 25.69
N ARG A 744 48.01 -37.74 25.50
CA ARG A 744 47.54 -38.25 24.20
C ARG A 744 46.22 -39.03 24.30
N ASN A 745 45.45 -38.86 25.38
CA ASN A 745 44.22 -39.62 25.57
C ASN A 745 43.09 -38.79 26.23
N LEU A 746 42.89 -37.56 25.75
CA LEU A 746 41.73 -36.73 26.11
C LEU A 746 41.08 -35.98 24.93
N PHE A 747 41.51 -36.24 23.69
CA PHE A 747 41.06 -35.53 22.48
C PHE A 747 40.67 -36.48 21.33
N SER A 748 40.02 -37.60 21.65
CA SER A 748 39.50 -38.54 20.65
C SER A 748 38.23 -39.26 21.12
N GLN A 749 37.23 -38.51 21.60
CA GLN A 749 35.89 -39.07 21.84
C GLN A 749 34.77 -38.03 21.94
N LYS A 750 34.47 -37.26 20.87
CA LYS A 750 33.13 -36.68 20.63
C LYS A 750 32.93 -36.05 19.24
N LEU A 751 33.05 -36.83 18.17
CA LEU A 751 32.44 -36.51 16.86
C LEU A 751 32.49 -37.72 15.93
N GLN A 752 31.45 -38.55 15.98
CA GLN A 752 31.00 -39.36 14.83
C GLN A 752 29.65 -40.03 15.12
N ILE A 753 28.92 -40.26 14.03
CA ILE A 753 27.61 -40.92 13.87
C ILE A 753 26.41 -39.97 13.93
N PHE A 754 26.01 -39.48 12.75
CA PHE A 754 24.73 -39.87 12.15
C PHE A 754 24.71 -39.59 10.64
N ALA A 755 25.06 -40.60 9.84
CA ALA A 755 24.60 -40.73 8.45
C ALA A 755 24.66 -42.21 8.03
N HIS A 756 23.48 -42.77 7.76
CA HIS A 756 23.18 -43.85 6.80
C HIS A 756 24.08 -45.10 6.76
N THR A 757 23.47 -46.24 7.13
CA THR A 757 23.13 -47.28 6.13
C THR A 757 21.84 -47.97 6.56
N GLY A 758 20.93 -48.18 5.62
CA GLY A 758 19.72 -48.97 5.82
C GLY A 758 19.32 -49.61 4.50
N GLU A 759 19.69 -50.87 4.32
CA GLU A 759 19.21 -51.70 3.21
C GLU A 759 18.95 -53.13 3.71
N SER A 760 18.03 -53.82 3.02
CA SER A 760 17.52 -55.16 3.27
C SER A 760 16.62 -55.38 4.50
N SER A 761 15.38 -55.74 4.18
CA SER A 761 14.40 -56.40 5.05
C SER A 761 14.67 -57.90 5.17
N GLU A 762 14.36 -58.53 6.30
CA GLU A 762 13.47 -59.72 6.30
C GLU A 762 12.98 -60.20 7.69
N GLN A 763 11.76 -60.77 7.67
CA GLN A 763 11.18 -61.78 8.59
C GLN A 763 10.95 -61.49 10.11
N ARG A 764 9.65 -61.31 10.44
CA ARG A 764 8.82 -61.96 11.50
C ARG A 764 9.56 -62.75 12.62
N THR A 765 9.13 -62.77 13.90
CA THR A 765 7.75 -62.92 14.43
C THR A 765 7.70 -62.74 15.98
N ASN A 766 6.47 -62.59 16.54
CA ASN A 766 5.99 -63.08 17.85
C ASN A 766 6.20 -62.33 19.20
N TYR A 767 5.08 -61.74 19.67
CA TYR A 767 4.32 -62.08 20.91
C TYR A 767 4.83 -61.75 22.35
N ILE A 768 4.08 -60.84 23.00
CA ILE A 768 3.44 -60.99 24.34
C ILE A 768 4.28 -60.89 25.66
N SER A 769 4.34 -59.63 26.17
CA SER A 769 3.62 -59.18 27.39
C SER A 769 4.27 -59.08 28.80
N LYS A 770 3.61 -58.21 29.59
CA LYS A 770 3.42 -58.17 31.06
C LYS A 770 4.49 -57.54 31.97
N ARG A 771 4.12 -56.33 32.44
CA ARG A 771 4.02 -55.89 33.86
C ARG A 771 5.09 -56.38 34.86
N ALA A 772 5.80 -55.41 35.44
CA ALA A 772 5.90 -55.29 36.91
C ALA A 772 6.15 -53.82 37.35
N VAL A 773 5.45 -53.43 38.41
CA VAL A 773 5.66 -52.27 39.31
C VAL A 773 5.78 -52.93 40.73
N PRO A 774 6.29 -52.34 41.85
CA PRO A 774 6.39 -50.91 42.13
C PRO A 774 7.49 -50.41 43.13
N LYS A 775 7.32 -49.13 43.55
CA LYS A 775 7.63 -48.49 44.87
C LYS A 775 8.99 -47.82 45.15
N GLN A 776 8.93 -46.47 45.18
CA GLN A 776 9.31 -45.50 46.25
C GLN A 776 10.51 -45.78 47.18
N ILE A 777 11.31 -44.74 47.49
CA ILE A 777 11.28 -43.99 48.79
C ILE A 777 12.29 -42.79 48.85
N THR A 778 11.71 -41.59 49.03
CA THR A 778 12.14 -40.36 49.76
C THR A 778 13.58 -39.75 49.82
N ASN A 779 13.57 -38.41 49.70
CA ASN A 779 14.04 -37.38 50.68
C ASN A 779 15.41 -36.63 50.56
N LYS A 780 15.23 -35.29 50.52
CA LYS A 780 15.98 -34.20 51.22
C LYS A 780 17.40 -33.82 50.80
N SER A 781 17.54 -32.56 50.38
CA SER A 781 18.73 -31.72 50.60
C SER A 781 18.34 -30.45 51.38
N LYS A 782 19.24 -29.98 52.25
CA LYS A 782 19.08 -28.77 53.09
C LYS A 782 20.14 -27.73 52.69
N SER A 783 19.77 -26.46 52.69
CA SER A 783 20.62 -25.30 52.37
C SER A 783 21.58 -24.93 53.50
N ILE A 784 22.75 -24.34 53.17
CA ILE A 784 23.51 -23.41 54.04
C ILE A 784 24.04 -22.23 53.19
N LEU A 785 23.94 -21.01 53.74
CA LEU A 785 24.44 -19.71 53.23
C LEU A 785 25.65 -19.23 54.06
N PRO A 786 26.48 -18.29 53.55
CA PRO A 786 26.47 -16.89 54.03
C PRO A 786 26.47 -15.86 52.87
N LYS A 787 25.79 -14.69 52.91
CA LYS A 787 25.98 -13.45 53.72
C LYS A 787 27.34 -12.75 53.45
N THR A 788 27.51 -11.41 53.37
CA THR A 788 26.68 -10.17 53.44
C THR A 788 27.59 -9.00 52.98
N SER A 789 27.18 -7.76 52.59
CA SER A 789 25.92 -6.99 52.39
C SER A 789 26.26 -5.79 51.46
N SER A 790 25.47 -4.76 51.12
CA SER A 790 24.23 -4.13 51.62
C SER A 790 23.52 -3.40 50.42
N LYS A 791 22.51 -2.51 50.49
CA LYS A 791 21.92 -1.67 51.56
C LYS A 791 20.40 -1.42 51.33
N LYS A 792 19.85 -0.46 52.07
CA LYS A 792 18.43 -0.02 52.18
C LYS A 792 18.07 1.03 51.10
N SER A 793 16.81 1.38 50.77
CA SER A 793 15.59 1.40 51.59
C SER A 793 14.27 1.42 50.78
N SER A 794 13.38 0.45 51.08
CA SER A 794 11.94 0.61 51.32
C SER A 794 11.00 1.28 50.29
N PHE A 795 10.09 0.49 49.71
CA PHE A 795 8.65 0.55 50.03
C PHE A 795 7.99 -0.80 49.71
N ALA A 796 6.97 -1.21 50.48
CA ALA A 796 6.30 -2.50 50.31
C ALA A 796 4.79 -2.35 50.43
N VAL A 797 4.04 -2.95 49.49
CA VAL A 797 2.64 -3.36 49.64
C VAL A 797 2.45 -4.70 48.90
N ILE A 798 1.54 -5.53 49.40
CA ILE A 798 1.44 -6.97 49.11
C ILE A 798 0.16 -7.30 48.32
N ILE A 799 0.29 -8.16 47.31
CA ILE A 799 -0.77 -9.06 46.78
C ILE A 799 -0.06 -10.39 46.45
N GLY A 800 -0.50 -11.60 46.81
CA GLY A 800 -1.81 -12.03 47.36
C GLY A 800 -2.61 -12.84 46.32
N LEU A 801 -2.04 -13.87 45.67
CA LEU A 801 -2.13 -15.29 46.04
C LEU A 801 -3.56 -15.89 45.87
N LEU A 802 -3.65 -17.00 45.11
CA LEU A 802 -4.70 -18.04 44.93
C LEU A 802 -5.27 -18.11 43.49
N ILE A 803 -5.69 -19.25 42.92
CA ILE A 803 -5.36 -20.70 42.97
C ILE A 803 -6.33 -21.35 41.94
N VAL A 804 -5.91 -22.41 41.28
CA VAL A 804 -6.71 -23.21 40.31
C VAL A 804 -7.83 -24.01 41.00
N THR A 805 -9.03 -24.08 40.41
CA THR A 805 -10.05 -25.18 40.54
C THR A 805 -11.30 -24.83 39.68
N ILE A 806 -12.17 -25.71 39.14
CA ILE A 806 -12.20 -27.17 38.89
C ILE A 806 -13.39 -27.50 37.94
N CYS A 807 -13.39 -28.72 37.37
CA CYS A 807 -14.55 -29.47 36.81
C CYS A 807 -15.12 -29.18 35.42
N ALA A 808 -15.64 -30.27 34.85
CA ALA A 808 -16.30 -30.38 33.56
C ALA A 808 -17.74 -30.90 33.72
N GLY A 809 -18.53 -30.74 32.65
CA GLY A 809 -19.80 -31.44 32.42
C GLY A 809 -21.01 -30.51 32.25
N ILE A 810 -22.08 -30.89 31.54
CA ILE A 810 -22.34 -32.11 30.76
C ILE A 810 -23.68 -31.89 29.96
N PHE A 811 -24.00 -32.75 28.99
CA PHE A 811 -25.25 -32.81 28.17
C PHE A 811 -25.50 -31.65 27.15
N LEU A 812 -25.46 -31.83 25.82
CA LEU A 812 -26.31 -32.60 24.87
C LEU A 812 -27.67 -31.94 24.53
N GLN A 813 -27.82 -31.50 23.27
CA GLN A 813 -28.99 -31.89 22.48
C GLN A 813 -28.61 -32.08 21.01
N LYS A 814 -28.96 -33.24 20.44
CA LYS A 814 -28.64 -33.65 19.07
C LYS A 814 -29.94 -34.07 18.37
N TYR A 815 -30.01 -33.76 17.07
CA TYR A 815 -31.10 -34.09 16.15
C TYR A 815 -31.76 -35.48 16.31
N LYS A 816 -33.09 -35.48 16.21
CA LYS A 816 -34.00 -36.51 15.64
C LYS A 816 -35.44 -35.98 15.80
N LYS A 817 -36.42 -36.18 14.91
CA LYS A 817 -36.50 -36.93 13.65
C LYS A 817 -37.84 -36.57 12.98
N VAL A 818 -37.89 -36.47 11.65
CA VAL A 818 -38.80 -37.15 10.69
C VAL A 818 -38.21 -36.87 9.31
#